data_AF-A0ABD2ZP85-F1
#
_entry.id   AF-A0ABD2ZP85-F1
#
_cell.length_a   1.000
_cell.length_b   1.000
_cell.length_c   1.000
_cell.angle_alpha   90.00
_cell.angle_beta   90.00
_cell.angle_gamma   90.00
#
_symmetry.space_group_name_H-M   'P 1'
#
loop_
_entity.id
_entity.type
_entity.pdbx_description
1 polymer ?
#
loop_
_entity_poly.entity_id
_entity_poly.type
_entity_poly.pdbx_seq_one_letter_code
_entity_poly.pdbx_strand_id
1 'polypeptide(L)'
;MEAQLASCYLGRGWCYGRGLNCGKHGNIRFCPSLSLRFLPASCKMRQRNYSSQNKRQQAKNLYPDHPPRANLPATSDEDSDTENLSNNSITSLKDTADDLDATVEVEQTETFPDNSITCSKDDAKGIDFATETEPSNDKMSLTLLNEIRPKSIAANDEDQLSSVQLEDLIGMIKNAEKNIHLLNHARITALQDLEKILGEKEALQGEINVLEMKLAETDAKLRVAAQGKIHVKLLEDQLENLQRELSTRGDNVRNIHDEHVSLPFSLSEELDVLRTENLSLKNDLQALKEELGDIKATDERVQMLEKERSVLEDSLKELDDKLSASQKEVSKLYTLKSECKNLYEKVEHLQTLLDKATKQANQAIFVLQENQELRKKVDRLEESLEEASVYKLSSERLHHYNDLMQQKIKILDERLQKSDEEIHGYVQLYQDSVKEFQDTLNNLKEESKRRAEDEPVNDMPWEFWSQLLLMIDAWLLEKKISTDDARHLREMVWKRDGRIRNAYMSCKEKKEHEIISIFLRLMPSPKRSELHVIHIAAEMAPVAKVGGLGDVVTGLGKALQKRGHLVEIVLPKYDCMQYELIRDLKALDAVVESYFDGQLFKNKIWTGTVEGLPVYFIEPHHPGNFFWRGQFYGEPDDFKRFSFFSRAALELLLQAGKKPDIIHCHDWQTAFVAPLYWDLYAPKGLNSARICFTCHNFEYQGTAPASELASCGLDVHHLNRPDRMQDNSAYDKVNPIKGAIVFSNIVTTVSPTYAQEVRTVEGGRGLHATLNFHAKKFVGILNGIDTDAWNPASDTLLKVQYTAFDTEGKAENKEALRRKLSLYSANVRQPLIGCITRLVPQKGVHLIRHALYRTLELGGQFVLLGSSPVSHIQREFEDIANQFQSHEHARLILKYDESLARLIYAASDMFIIPSIFEPCGLTQMLAMRYGSIPIVRETGGLNDSVFDVDNYTIPEQFRNGFTFLTANEQGFNNALERAFSLYKNNSELWQQLVQKVMNIDFSWDSSAILYEELYEKSVARARAANHA
;
A
#
# COMPACT_ATOMS: atom_id res chain seq x y z
N MET A 1 41.06 -49.78 -23.80
CA MET A 1 39.90 -48.93 -23.48
C MET A 1 40.27 -47.49 -23.86
N GLU A 2 40.32 -47.08 -25.13
CA GLU A 2 39.50 -47.44 -26.32
C GLU A 2 38.01 -47.10 -26.13
N ALA A 3 37.28 -46.54 -27.10
CA ALA A 3 37.62 -45.91 -28.39
C ALA A 3 36.42 -45.01 -28.81
N GLN A 4 36.60 -43.80 -29.36
CA GLN A 4 36.67 -43.51 -30.81
C GLN A 4 35.43 -44.03 -31.59
N LEU A 5 34.61 -43.18 -32.24
CA LEU A 5 34.69 -42.69 -33.64
C LEU A 5 33.40 -41.85 -33.93
N ALA A 6 33.27 -40.95 -34.94
CA ALA A 6 34.22 -40.22 -35.79
C ALA A 6 33.48 -39.15 -36.68
N SER A 7 34.25 -38.27 -37.35
CA SER A 7 34.04 -37.63 -38.68
C SER A 7 32.66 -37.04 -39.09
N CYS A 8 32.48 -35.77 -39.52
CA CYS A 8 33.21 -34.83 -40.43
C CYS A 8 32.67 -34.75 -41.88
N TYR A 9 32.86 -33.55 -42.49
CA TYR A 9 32.93 -33.18 -43.93
C TYR A 9 31.72 -32.58 -44.71
N LEU A 10 32.08 -31.51 -45.46
CA LEU A 10 31.42 -30.86 -46.63
C LEU A 10 30.09 -30.11 -46.43
N GLY A 11 29.77 -29.04 -47.17
CA GLY A 11 30.64 -28.20 -48.03
C GLY A 11 29.94 -27.45 -49.19
N ARG A 12 30.04 -26.11 -49.20
CA ARG A 12 29.56 -25.13 -50.24
C ARG A 12 28.03 -24.90 -50.29
N GLY A 13 27.52 -23.77 -50.80
CA GLY A 13 28.20 -22.65 -51.50
C GLY A 13 27.47 -21.28 -51.44
N TRP A 14 28.02 -20.28 -52.14
CA TRP A 14 27.61 -18.86 -52.12
C TRP A 14 26.66 -18.44 -53.26
N CYS A 15 25.86 -17.39 -53.01
CA CYS A 15 25.69 -16.17 -53.85
C CYS A 15 25.38 -14.99 -52.91
N TYR A 16 26.09 -13.84 -52.92
CA TYR A 16 26.07 -12.71 -53.87
C TYR A 16 24.71 -11.96 -53.97
N GLY A 17 24.59 -10.65 -53.64
CA GLY A 17 25.49 -9.75 -52.91
C GLY A 17 25.31 -8.22 -53.18
N ARG A 18 25.99 -7.38 -52.36
CA ARG A 18 26.25 -5.90 -52.50
C ARG A 18 25.03 -4.95 -52.39
N GLY A 19 25.15 -3.69 -51.93
CA GLY A 19 26.30 -2.86 -51.47
C GLY A 19 25.87 -1.87 -50.35
N LEU A 20 26.73 -1.25 -49.52
CA LEU A 20 27.82 -0.27 -49.78
C LEU A 20 27.28 1.15 -50.16
N ASN A 21 27.72 2.28 -49.55
CA ASN A 21 28.73 2.47 -48.49
C ASN A 21 28.64 3.81 -47.68
N CYS A 22 29.48 3.90 -46.63
CA CYS A 22 29.72 4.95 -45.61
C CYS A 22 29.66 6.46 -45.91
N GLY A 23 29.42 7.22 -44.82
CA GLY A 23 30.27 8.36 -44.39
C GLY A 23 29.67 9.16 -43.20
N LYS A 24 30.42 9.94 -42.40
CA LYS A 24 31.73 9.79 -41.70
C LYS A 24 31.93 11.05 -40.81
N HIS A 25 32.79 10.98 -39.79
CA HIS A 25 33.20 12.07 -38.84
C HIS A 25 32.17 12.45 -37.75
N GLY A 26 32.57 12.88 -36.54
CA GLY A 26 33.94 13.10 -36.03
C GLY A 26 34.04 13.20 -34.48
N ASN A 27 35.28 13.16 -33.98
CA ASN A 27 35.68 12.92 -32.58
C ASN A 27 35.12 13.88 -31.49
N ILE A 28 34.97 13.32 -30.27
CA ILE A 28 34.86 14.06 -28.99
C ILE A 28 36.25 14.14 -28.34
N ARG A 29 36.66 15.32 -27.81
CA ARG A 29 37.53 15.40 -26.62
C ARG A 29 37.67 16.80 -25.98
N PHE A 30 37.87 16.76 -24.66
CA PHE A 30 38.36 17.78 -23.72
C PHE A 30 37.47 18.94 -23.25
N CYS A 31 37.53 19.12 -21.92
CA CYS A 31 36.96 20.15 -21.04
C CYS A 31 38.05 21.26 -20.81
N PRO A 32 38.05 22.15 -19.78
CA PRO A 32 37.10 22.32 -18.65
C PRO A 32 36.81 23.78 -18.19
N SER A 33 36.02 23.86 -17.09
CA SER A 33 36.30 24.66 -15.86
C SER A 33 35.51 25.95 -15.55
N LEU A 34 35.17 26.07 -14.24
CA LEU A 34 34.93 27.28 -13.42
C LEU A 34 33.71 28.19 -13.75
N SER A 35 33.11 28.97 -12.84
CA SER A 35 32.82 28.85 -11.38
C SER A 35 31.97 30.05 -10.87
N LEU A 36 31.68 30.10 -9.56
CA LEU A 36 31.23 31.27 -8.73
C LEU A 36 29.74 31.75 -8.71
N ARG A 37 29.18 31.70 -7.48
CA ARG A 37 28.41 32.72 -6.72
C ARG A 37 26.99 33.21 -7.11
N PHE A 38 26.04 32.78 -6.28
CA PHE A 38 25.25 33.61 -5.32
C PHE A 38 24.69 35.01 -5.72
N LEU A 39 23.35 35.07 -5.81
CA LEU A 39 22.42 36.09 -5.20
C LEU A 39 22.53 37.61 -5.57
N PRO A 40 21.54 38.47 -5.24
CA PRO A 40 20.08 38.30 -5.43
C PRO A 40 19.31 39.60 -5.85
N ALA A 41 17.98 39.45 -5.96
CA ALA A 41 16.94 40.39 -5.49
C ALA A 41 16.54 41.68 -6.26
N SER A 42 15.22 41.74 -6.54
CA SER A 42 14.26 42.77 -6.06
C SER A 42 13.53 43.69 -7.07
N CYS A 43 12.23 43.83 -6.81
CA CYS A 43 11.45 45.08 -6.79
C CYS A 43 11.45 46.04 -8.00
N LYS A 44 10.30 46.13 -8.70
CA LYS A 44 9.19 47.03 -8.27
C LYS A 44 7.89 46.93 -9.09
N MET A 45 6.81 47.46 -8.50
CA MET A 45 5.56 47.87 -9.17
C MET A 45 5.85 48.98 -10.24
N ARG A 46 4.94 49.44 -11.12
CA ARG A 46 3.50 49.70 -10.94
C ARG A 46 2.82 50.07 -12.28
N GLN A 47 1.52 49.81 -12.39
CA GLN A 47 0.49 50.52 -13.19
C GLN A 47 0.90 51.44 -14.36
N ARG A 48 0.27 51.23 -15.53
CA ARG A 48 -0.84 52.12 -15.96
C ARG A 48 -1.68 51.53 -17.10
N ASN A 49 -2.96 51.89 -17.10
CA ASN A 49 -3.91 51.63 -18.19
C ASN A 49 -3.62 52.58 -19.36
N TYR A 50 -4.05 52.20 -20.58
CA TYR A 50 -5.02 53.02 -21.31
C TYR A 50 -5.83 52.18 -22.30
N SER A 51 -7.04 52.65 -22.60
CA SER A 51 -7.91 52.18 -23.70
C SER A 51 -7.43 52.81 -25.03
N SER A 52 -7.97 52.55 -26.23
CA SER A 52 -9.35 52.25 -26.63
C SER A 52 -9.43 51.90 -28.14
N GLN A 53 -10.60 51.43 -28.62
CA GLN A 53 -11.17 51.68 -29.98
C GLN A 53 -10.32 51.34 -31.25
N ASN A 54 -10.84 50.82 -32.37
CA ASN A 54 -12.15 50.99 -33.02
C ASN A 54 -12.27 49.99 -34.21
N LYS A 55 -13.52 49.69 -34.65
CA LYS A 55 -14.04 49.56 -36.06
C LYS A 55 -13.21 48.87 -37.19
N ARG A 56 -13.79 48.24 -38.24
CA ARG A 56 -15.13 47.70 -38.62
C ARG A 56 -14.99 47.10 -40.07
N GLN A 57 -16.04 46.47 -40.62
CA GLN A 57 -16.29 46.22 -42.08
C GLN A 57 -15.48 45.12 -42.81
N GLN A 58 -15.94 44.49 -43.92
CA GLN A 58 -17.32 44.03 -44.27
C GLN A 58 -17.34 43.09 -45.52
N ALA A 59 -18.12 41.98 -45.44
CA ALA A 59 -18.44 40.98 -46.49
C ALA A 59 -19.64 40.11 -45.97
N LYS A 60 -20.58 39.47 -46.70
CA LYS A 60 -21.02 39.36 -48.13
C LYS A 60 -20.08 38.62 -49.10
N ASN A 61 -20.49 37.63 -49.91
CA ASN A 61 -21.81 37.06 -50.32
C ASN A 61 -21.60 35.53 -50.67
N LEU A 62 -22.54 34.61 -50.96
CA LEU A 62 -24.03 34.58 -51.14
C LEU A 62 -24.58 33.13 -50.86
N TYR A 63 -25.79 32.81 -51.36
CA TYR A 63 -26.49 31.50 -51.48
C TYR A 63 -27.17 31.46 -52.90
N PRO A 64 -27.77 30.36 -53.47
CA PRO A 64 -28.91 29.61 -52.88
C PRO A 64 -29.13 28.12 -53.32
N ASP A 65 -30.32 27.60 -52.96
CA ASP A 65 -31.16 26.55 -53.60
C ASP A 65 -31.25 25.08 -53.07
N HIS A 66 -32.48 24.54 -53.24
CA HIS A 66 -33.13 23.30 -52.74
C HIS A 66 -34.35 23.01 -53.69
N PRO A 67 -35.17 21.95 -53.49
CA PRO A 67 -34.96 20.50 -53.35
C PRO A 67 -35.62 19.75 -54.56
N PRO A 68 -36.08 18.46 -54.50
CA PRO A 68 -37.42 18.13 -53.94
C PRO A 68 -37.58 16.70 -53.32
N ARG A 69 -38.83 16.32 -52.99
CA ARG A 69 -39.29 15.03 -52.37
C ARG A 69 -39.77 13.99 -53.40
N ALA A 70 -39.88 12.69 -53.02
CA ALA A 70 -41.15 11.91 -53.04
C ALA A 70 -41.05 10.42 -52.57
N ASN A 71 -41.96 10.03 -51.66
CA ASN A 71 -42.83 8.82 -51.55
C ASN A 71 -42.40 7.38 -51.98
N LEU A 72 -42.51 6.40 -51.05
CA LEU A 72 -43.42 5.20 -50.97
C LEU A 72 -43.75 4.32 -52.23
N PRO A 73 -44.25 3.05 -52.13
CA PRO A 73 -44.65 2.20 -50.96
C PRO A 73 -44.26 0.67 -51.03
N ALA A 74 -44.87 -0.15 -50.14
CA ALA A 74 -45.29 -1.57 -50.29
C ALA A 74 -44.26 -2.73 -50.11
N THR A 75 -44.48 -3.70 -49.20
CA THR A 75 -45.10 -5.07 -49.32
C THR A 75 -44.28 -6.09 -50.17
N SER A 76 -44.32 -7.42 -50.04
CA SER A 76 -45.10 -8.40 -49.23
C SER A 76 -44.44 -9.81 -49.33
N ASP A 77 -44.74 -10.88 -48.59
CA ASP A 77 -45.20 -11.19 -47.19
C ASP A 77 -45.27 -12.76 -47.06
N GLU A 78 -45.75 -13.34 -45.93
CA GLU A 78 -46.14 -14.77 -45.70
C GLU A 78 -45.00 -15.84 -45.67
N ASP A 79 -45.11 -17.05 -45.07
CA ASP A 79 -46.20 -17.90 -44.50
C ASP A 79 -45.85 -18.36 -43.05
N SER A 80 -46.78 -18.45 -42.08
CA SER A 80 -47.66 -19.59 -41.68
C SER A 80 -46.99 -20.67 -40.77
N ASP A 81 -47.67 -21.38 -39.84
CA ASP A 81 -49.12 -21.58 -39.65
C ASP A 81 -49.58 -21.82 -38.16
N THR A 82 -50.91 -21.92 -38.01
CA THR A 82 -51.82 -22.33 -36.89
C THR A 82 -51.37 -23.45 -35.90
N GLU A 83 -52.02 -23.76 -34.76
CA GLU A 83 -53.41 -23.55 -34.30
C GLU A 83 -53.56 -23.06 -32.82
N ASN A 84 -54.61 -23.45 -32.09
CA ASN A 84 -55.54 -22.49 -31.43
C ASN A 84 -56.37 -23.09 -30.26
N LEU A 85 -57.31 -22.29 -29.69
CA LEU A 85 -58.43 -22.66 -28.77
C LEU A 85 -58.07 -22.95 -27.28
N SER A 86 -58.93 -22.74 -26.27
CA SER A 86 -60.09 -21.81 -26.16
C SER A 86 -60.62 -21.68 -24.70
N ASN A 87 -60.80 -20.44 -24.24
CA ASN A 87 -61.89 -19.84 -23.42
C ASN A 87 -62.65 -20.58 -22.25
N ASN A 88 -63.15 -19.72 -21.33
CA ASN A 88 -64.41 -19.78 -20.54
C ASN A 88 -64.46 -20.25 -19.05
N SER A 89 -64.21 -19.30 -18.14
CA SER A 89 -65.23 -18.61 -17.28
C SER A 89 -66.14 -19.33 -16.24
N ILE A 90 -66.07 -18.80 -15.00
CA ILE A 90 -67.19 -18.41 -14.07
C ILE A 90 -67.80 -19.43 -13.05
N THR A 91 -68.21 -18.89 -11.88
CA THR A 91 -69.04 -19.46 -10.75
C THR A 91 -68.49 -20.60 -9.87
N SER A 92 -68.87 -20.81 -8.58
CA SER A 92 -69.26 -19.88 -7.47
C SER A 92 -69.55 -20.63 -6.13
N LEU A 93 -69.18 -20.02 -4.99
CA LEU A 93 -69.81 -20.09 -3.63
C LEU A 93 -69.90 -21.42 -2.82
N LYS A 94 -69.48 -21.33 -1.53
CA LYS A 94 -70.09 -21.92 -0.29
C LYS A 94 -70.07 -23.46 -0.09
N ASP A 95 -70.18 -24.05 1.11
CA ASP A 95 -70.25 -23.62 2.54
C ASP A 95 -69.78 -24.82 3.44
N THR A 96 -69.32 -24.58 4.69
CA THR A 96 -69.54 -25.40 5.93
C THR A 96 -68.88 -24.74 7.17
N ALA A 97 -69.21 -25.20 8.41
CA ALA A 97 -68.99 -24.45 9.66
C ALA A 97 -68.55 -25.32 10.88
N ASP A 98 -68.89 -24.87 12.11
CA ASP A 98 -68.82 -25.53 13.44
C ASP A 98 -67.49 -25.38 14.25
N ASP A 99 -67.44 -25.11 15.58
CA ASP A 99 -68.41 -24.49 16.53
C ASP A 99 -67.71 -24.13 17.90
N LEU A 100 -68.39 -23.36 18.80
CA LEU A 100 -68.21 -23.28 20.30
C LEU A 100 -66.88 -22.69 20.92
N ASP A 101 -66.79 -22.04 22.11
CA ASP A 101 -67.75 -21.51 23.13
C ASP A 101 -67.09 -20.44 24.09
N ALA A 102 -67.89 -19.80 24.97
CA ALA A 102 -67.62 -19.28 26.34
C ALA A 102 -66.80 -17.98 26.68
N THR A 103 -67.53 -16.91 27.07
CA THR A 103 -67.57 -16.16 28.38
C THR A 103 -66.39 -16.17 29.40
N VAL A 104 -66.17 -15.21 30.34
CA VAL A 104 -66.51 -13.77 30.60
C VAL A 104 -65.86 -13.31 31.96
N GLU A 105 -65.50 -12.03 32.16
CA GLU A 105 -65.19 -11.33 33.46
C GLU A 105 -64.04 -11.88 34.39
N VAL A 106 -63.63 -11.26 35.54
CA VAL A 106 -63.14 -9.88 35.84
C VAL A 106 -62.41 -9.83 37.23
N GLU A 107 -61.45 -8.91 37.45
CA GLU A 107 -60.87 -8.49 38.79
C GLU A 107 -60.17 -9.57 39.69
N GLN A 108 -59.45 -9.32 40.81
CA GLN A 108 -58.69 -8.18 41.40
C GLN A 108 -57.60 -8.68 42.43
N THR A 109 -56.45 -7.97 42.53
CA THR A 109 -55.53 -7.69 43.69
C THR A 109 -55.08 -8.71 44.79
N GLU A 110 -54.03 -8.30 45.53
CA GLU A 110 -53.51 -8.75 46.85
C GLU A 110 -52.55 -9.98 46.95
N THR A 111 -51.81 -10.18 48.06
CA THR A 111 -50.50 -9.56 48.43
C THR A 111 -49.81 -10.25 49.64
N PHE A 112 -48.46 -10.28 49.68
CA PHE A 112 -47.58 -10.57 50.86
C PHE A 112 -47.66 -12.00 51.50
N PRO A 113 -46.79 -12.43 52.47
CA PRO A 113 -45.75 -11.70 53.22
C PRO A 113 -44.33 -12.35 53.42
N ASP A 114 -43.33 -11.48 53.61
CA ASP A 114 -42.20 -11.44 54.59
C ASP A 114 -41.33 -12.64 55.13
N ASN A 115 -40.03 -12.32 55.28
CA ASN A 115 -39.05 -12.67 56.36
C ASN A 115 -38.51 -14.13 56.54
N SER A 116 -37.32 -14.40 57.13
CA SER A 116 -36.02 -13.69 57.35
C SER A 116 -34.97 -14.62 58.05
N ILE A 117 -33.73 -14.13 58.34
CA ILE A 117 -32.70 -14.71 59.30
C ILE A 117 -31.95 -15.98 58.77
N THR A 118 -30.67 -16.35 59.03
CA THR A 118 -29.48 -15.93 59.86
C THR A 118 -28.18 -16.10 59.00
N CYS A 119 -27.05 -15.37 59.19
CA CYS A 119 -25.88 -15.64 60.09
C CYS A 119 -25.26 -17.07 59.98
N SER A 120 -23.93 -17.33 60.01
CA SER A 120 -22.82 -16.64 60.72
C SER A 120 -21.40 -17.01 60.19
N LYS A 121 -20.39 -16.13 60.39
CA LYS A 121 -19.09 -16.30 61.14
C LYS A 121 -18.10 -17.46 60.84
N ASP A 122 -16.77 -17.38 61.09
CA ASP A 122 -15.85 -16.34 61.65
C ASP A 122 -14.34 -16.69 61.36
N ASP A 123 -13.40 -15.84 61.84
CA ASP A 123 -11.98 -16.12 62.19
C ASP A 123 -10.92 -16.31 61.07
N ALA A 124 -9.61 -15.99 61.20
CA ALA A 124 -8.76 -15.27 62.17
C ALA A 124 -7.31 -15.16 61.59
N LYS A 125 -6.21 -14.52 62.11
CA LYS A 125 -5.77 -13.38 62.98
C LYS A 125 -4.21 -13.35 62.82
N GLY A 126 -3.35 -12.36 63.13
CA GLY A 126 -3.41 -11.04 63.79
C GLY A 126 -1.95 -10.49 63.92
N ILE A 127 -1.61 -9.79 65.02
CA ILE A 127 -0.25 -9.39 65.51
C ILE A 127 0.43 -8.15 64.89
N ASP A 128 0.12 -6.99 65.50
CA ASP A 128 0.98 -6.02 66.21
C ASP A 128 2.35 -5.53 65.62
N PHE A 129 2.55 -4.19 65.63
CA PHE A 129 3.29 -3.47 66.70
C PHE A 129 2.91 -1.97 66.76
N ALA A 130 3.46 -1.18 67.69
CA ALA A 130 2.83 0.07 68.18
C ALA A 130 3.78 1.28 68.41
N THR A 131 3.16 2.46 68.68
CA THR A 131 3.63 3.70 69.38
C THR A 131 4.85 4.47 68.80
N GLU A 132 5.05 5.79 68.99
CA GLU A 132 4.26 6.90 69.63
C GLU A 132 4.46 8.23 68.81
N THR A 133 4.51 9.51 69.25
CA THR A 133 4.62 10.22 70.56
C THR A 133 4.17 11.71 70.44
N GLU A 134 3.95 12.37 71.59
CA GLU A 134 4.00 13.84 71.87
C GLU A 134 2.85 14.81 71.45
N PRO A 135 2.62 15.91 72.22
CA PRO A 135 1.29 16.51 72.46
C PRO A 135 1.25 18.05 72.12
N SER A 136 0.40 18.97 72.63
CA SER A 136 -0.64 19.01 73.69
C SER A 136 -1.61 20.21 73.49
N ASN A 137 -2.68 20.29 74.31
CA ASN A 137 -3.37 21.47 74.91
C ASN A 137 -3.66 22.78 74.10
N ASP A 138 -4.69 23.58 74.42
CA ASP A 138 -5.44 23.70 75.69
C ASP A 138 -6.94 24.04 75.54
N LYS A 139 -7.65 24.18 76.67
CA LYS A 139 -9.10 24.42 76.81
C LYS A 139 -9.47 25.88 77.09
N MET A 140 -10.68 26.29 76.68
CA MET A 140 -11.77 26.89 77.52
C MET A 140 -12.98 27.22 76.61
N SER A 141 -14.20 26.75 76.90
CA SER A 141 -15.25 27.35 77.77
C SER A 141 -15.92 28.61 77.18
N LEU A 142 -17.23 28.90 77.33
CA LEU A 142 -18.41 28.15 77.85
C LEU A 142 -19.69 28.97 77.50
N THR A 143 -20.80 28.31 77.15
CA THR A 143 -22.20 28.85 77.20
C THR A 143 -22.52 30.10 76.32
N LEU A 144 -23.73 30.65 76.19
CA LEU A 144 -25.03 30.49 76.90
C LEU A 144 -26.24 30.95 76.02
N LEU A 145 -27.41 30.29 76.14
CA LEU A 145 -28.82 30.72 75.81
C LEU A 145 -29.12 31.40 74.43
N ASN A 146 -30.05 30.93 73.57
CA ASN A 146 -31.52 30.68 73.65
C ASN A 146 -32.41 31.84 73.16
N GLU A 147 -33.40 31.48 72.33
CA GLU A 147 -34.68 32.20 72.07
C GLU A 147 -34.55 33.57 71.34
N ILE A 148 -35.48 34.05 70.53
CA ILE A 148 -36.95 34.15 70.68
C ILE A 148 -37.68 34.00 69.33
N ARG A 149 -38.90 33.42 69.33
CA ARG A 149 -39.92 33.52 68.24
C ARG A 149 -41.01 34.55 68.62
N PRO A 150 -41.95 34.93 67.73
CA PRO A 150 -41.82 35.55 66.40
C PRO A 150 -42.66 36.86 66.37
N LYS A 151 -42.83 37.52 65.20
CA LYS A 151 -44.06 38.31 64.93
C LYS A 151 -44.32 38.59 63.45
N SER A 152 -45.48 39.18 63.18
CA SER A 152 -46.28 39.03 61.97
C SER A 152 -46.64 40.35 61.27
N ILE A 153 -46.75 40.30 59.93
CA ILE A 153 -47.64 41.10 59.07
C ILE A 153 -47.47 42.64 59.11
N ALA A 154 -47.01 43.20 57.99
CA ALA A 154 -47.70 44.26 57.23
C ALA A 154 -47.11 44.32 55.81
N ALA A 155 -47.85 44.90 54.85
CA ALA A 155 -47.36 45.20 53.51
C ALA A 155 -47.27 46.72 53.32
N ASN A 156 -46.37 47.18 52.45
CA ASN A 156 -46.75 47.92 51.24
C ASN A 156 -45.55 48.33 50.37
N ASP A 157 -45.85 48.43 49.07
CA ASP A 157 -45.30 49.33 48.04
C ASP A 157 -43.83 49.27 47.57
N GLU A 158 -43.70 49.78 46.34
CA GLU A 158 -42.52 49.89 45.47
C GLU A 158 -41.54 50.98 46.01
N ASP A 159 -40.32 51.17 45.53
CA ASP A 159 -39.84 51.07 44.14
C ASP A 159 -38.30 51.04 44.02
N GLN A 160 -37.80 50.65 42.84
CA GLN A 160 -36.47 50.90 42.24
C GLN A 160 -35.19 51.03 43.11
N LEU A 161 -34.29 50.04 42.97
CA LEU A 161 -32.84 50.30 42.80
C LEU A 161 -32.42 49.93 41.36
N SER A 162 -31.46 50.66 40.78
CA SER A 162 -31.25 50.73 39.33
C SER A 162 -30.55 49.52 38.70
N SER A 163 -31.04 49.04 37.55
CA SER A 163 -30.41 47.96 36.76
C SER A 163 -28.99 48.30 36.28
N VAL A 164 -28.73 49.57 35.99
CA VAL A 164 -27.49 50.06 35.35
C VAL A 164 -26.22 49.60 36.06
N GLN A 165 -26.18 49.65 37.40
CA GLN A 165 -25.01 49.21 38.18
C GLN A 165 -24.81 47.68 38.15
N LEU A 166 -25.89 46.91 38.01
CA LEU A 166 -25.83 45.46 37.85
C LEU A 166 -25.41 45.08 36.43
N GLU A 167 -25.87 45.82 35.42
CA GLU A 167 -25.52 45.59 34.01
C GLU A 167 -24.04 45.90 33.72
N ASP A 168 -23.49 47.00 34.26
CA ASP A 168 -22.06 47.30 34.19
C ASP A 168 -21.21 46.25 34.91
N LEU A 169 -21.62 45.80 36.11
CA LEU A 169 -20.93 44.74 36.84
C LEU A 169 -20.97 43.40 36.11
N ILE A 170 -22.12 43.03 35.52
CA ILE A 170 -22.25 41.85 34.65
C ILE A 170 -21.40 42.00 33.39
N GLY A 171 -21.24 43.22 32.85
CA GLY A 171 -20.33 43.51 31.73
C GLY A 171 -18.86 43.31 32.09
N MET A 172 -18.43 43.82 33.24
CA MET A 172 -17.08 43.62 33.78
C MET A 172 -16.79 42.14 34.06
N ILE A 173 -17.72 41.42 34.72
CA ILE A 173 -17.59 39.99 35.02
C ILE A 173 -17.52 39.19 33.72
N LYS A 174 -18.42 39.41 32.75
CA LYS A 174 -18.37 38.70 31.45
C LYS A 174 -17.08 38.95 30.68
N ASN A 175 -16.49 40.15 30.76
CA ASN A 175 -15.18 40.41 30.16
C ASN A 175 -14.05 39.70 30.93
N ALA A 176 -14.09 39.66 32.26
CA ALA A 176 -13.14 38.90 33.07
C ALA A 176 -13.24 37.38 32.80
N GLU A 177 -14.45 36.82 32.78
CA GLU A 177 -14.74 35.43 32.41
C GLU A 177 -14.28 35.11 31.00
N LYS A 178 -14.58 35.97 30.02
CA LYS A 178 -14.14 35.83 28.63
C LYS A 178 -12.62 35.86 28.51
N ASN A 179 -11.95 36.76 29.25
CA ASN A 179 -10.49 36.83 29.28
C ASN A 179 -9.88 35.60 29.98
N ILE A 180 -10.46 35.11 31.07
CA ILE A 180 -10.06 33.86 31.73
C ILE A 180 -10.29 32.65 30.81
N HIS A 181 -11.37 32.62 30.04
CA HIS A 181 -11.63 31.58 29.04
C HIS A 181 -10.65 31.67 27.86
N LEU A 182 -10.30 32.87 27.39
CA LEU A 182 -9.27 33.07 26.38
C LEU A 182 -7.89 32.65 26.91
N LEU A 183 -7.53 33.02 28.14
CA LEU A 183 -6.26 32.64 28.77
C LEU A 183 -6.15 31.12 28.97
N ASN A 184 -7.23 30.47 29.44
CA ASN A 184 -7.28 29.02 29.59
C ASN A 184 -7.34 28.28 28.24
N HIS A 185 -8.10 28.78 27.26
CA HIS A 185 -8.15 28.18 25.92
C HIS A 185 -6.80 28.31 25.22
N ALA A 186 -6.14 29.46 25.33
CA ALA A 186 -4.76 29.65 24.90
C ALA A 186 -3.84 28.67 25.63
N ARG A 187 -3.86 28.64 26.98
CA ARG A 187 -3.00 27.73 27.77
C ARG A 187 -3.22 26.25 27.40
N ILE A 188 -4.45 25.83 27.15
CA ILE A 188 -4.76 24.46 26.68
C ILE A 188 -4.21 24.25 25.26
N THR A 189 -4.44 25.19 24.34
CA THR A 189 -3.93 25.11 22.95
C THR A 189 -2.42 25.03 22.93
N ALA A 190 -1.72 25.84 23.73
CA ALA A 190 -0.26 25.84 23.79
C ALA A 190 0.32 24.68 24.60
N LEU A 191 -0.39 24.14 25.60
CA LEU A 191 0.01 22.87 26.21
C LEU A 191 -0.14 21.72 25.21
N GLN A 192 -1.20 21.71 24.38
CA GLN A 192 -1.39 20.73 23.30
C GLN A 192 -0.37 20.90 22.18
N ASP A 193 -0.05 22.14 21.76
CA ASP A 193 0.99 22.41 20.77
C ASP A 193 2.39 22.06 21.31
N LEU A 194 2.68 22.36 22.59
CA LEU A 194 3.97 22.02 23.22
C LEU A 194 4.09 20.51 23.47
N GLU A 195 3.02 19.82 23.87
CA GLU A 195 2.96 18.34 23.98
C GLU A 195 3.11 17.68 22.60
N LYS A 196 2.49 18.24 21.56
CA LYS A 196 2.66 17.81 20.16
C LYS A 196 4.09 18.06 19.67
N ILE A 197 4.68 19.22 19.96
CA ILE A 197 6.06 19.54 19.58
C ILE A 197 7.06 18.68 20.39
N LEU A 198 6.77 18.34 21.65
CA LEU A 198 7.54 17.34 22.41
C LEU A 198 7.45 15.96 21.76
N GLY A 199 6.25 15.51 21.36
CA GLY A 199 6.10 14.25 20.62
C GLY A 199 6.83 14.25 19.26
N GLU A 200 6.78 15.36 18.52
CA GLU A 200 7.57 15.53 17.29
C GLU A 200 9.08 15.58 17.58
N LYS A 201 9.50 16.18 18.70
CA LYS A 201 10.90 16.23 19.16
C LYS A 201 11.43 14.86 19.60
N GLU A 202 10.63 14.08 20.34
CA GLU A 202 10.97 12.72 20.76
C GLU A 202 11.01 11.77 19.56
N ALA A 203 10.08 11.90 18.60
CA ALA A 203 10.11 11.17 17.35
C ALA A 203 11.34 11.53 16.49
N LEU A 204 11.67 12.82 16.38
CA LEU A 204 12.87 13.28 15.67
C LEU A 204 14.16 12.84 16.36
N GLN A 205 14.25 12.91 17.68
CA GLN A 205 15.39 12.38 18.43
C GLN A 205 15.49 10.85 18.30
N GLY A 206 14.35 10.14 18.21
CA GLY A 206 14.31 8.73 17.88
C GLY A 206 14.85 8.43 16.47
N GLU A 207 14.43 9.19 15.46
CA GLU A 207 15.00 9.10 14.09
C GLU A 207 16.51 9.40 14.09
N ILE A 208 16.95 10.46 14.77
CA ILE A 208 18.36 10.85 14.89
C ILE A 208 19.16 9.74 15.56
N ASN A 209 18.77 9.24 16.73
CA ASN A 209 19.47 8.16 17.44
C ASN A 209 19.56 6.88 16.58
N VAL A 210 18.51 6.54 15.82
CA VAL A 210 18.50 5.39 14.91
C VAL A 210 19.39 5.63 13.68
N LEU A 211 19.47 6.86 13.18
CA LEU A 211 20.36 7.26 12.09
C LEU A 211 21.83 7.30 12.56
N GLU A 212 22.13 7.84 13.74
CA GLU A 212 23.47 7.82 14.35
C GLU A 212 23.95 6.39 14.61
N MET A 213 23.09 5.51 15.13
CA MET A 213 23.45 4.09 15.34
C MET A 213 23.76 3.40 14.00
N LYS A 214 22.98 3.67 12.94
CA LYS A 214 23.25 3.16 11.58
C LYS A 214 24.47 3.81 10.94
N LEU A 215 24.76 5.06 11.25
CA LEU A 215 25.95 5.79 10.79
C LEU A 215 27.21 5.21 11.46
N ALA A 216 27.18 4.94 12.76
CA ALA A 216 28.25 4.23 13.46
C ALA A 216 28.45 2.80 12.93
N GLU A 217 27.36 2.07 12.62
CA GLU A 217 27.42 0.74 12.01
C GLU A 217 28.02 0.77 10.59
N THR A 218 27.67 1.78 9.79
CA THR A 218 28.24 1.96 8.44
C THR A 218 29.68 2.47 8.47
N ASP A 219 30.06 3.34 9.41
CA ASP A 219 31.44 3.78 9.64
C ASP A 219 32.34 2.65 10.17
N ALA A 220 31.78 1.67 10.89
CA ALA A 220 32.50 0.44 11.23
C ALA A 220 32.74 -0.41 9.97
N LYS A 221 31.71 -0.61 9.14
CA LYS A 221 31.81 -1.34 7.86
C LYS A 221 32.76 -0.65 6.86
N LEU A 222 32.77 0.68 6.81
CA LEU A 222 33.70 1.47 5.98
C LEU A 222 35.14 1.38 6.47
N ARG A 223 35.39 1.28 7.78
CA ARG A 223 36.74 1.00 8.33
C ARG A 223 37.24 -0.40 7.94
N VAL A 224 36.38 -1.41 7.89
CA VAL A 224 36.72 -2.74 7.36
C VAL A 224 37.00 -2.67 5.84
N ALA A 225 36.16 -1.97 5.07
CA ALA A 225 36.37 -1.78 3.64
C ALA A 225 37.69 -1.03 3.32
N ALA A 226 38.10 -0.08 4.17
CA ALA A 226 39.36 0.64 4.04
C ALA A 226 40.59 -0.29 4.20
N GLN A 227 40.52 -1.31 5.06
CA GLN A 227 41.56 -2.34 5.15
C GLN A 227 41.60 -3.19 3.86
N GLY A 228 40.44 -3.57 3.33
CA GLY A 228 40.32 -4.23 2.02
C GLY A 228 41.01 -3.45 0.90
N LYS A 229 40.84 -2.12 0.87
CA LYS A 229 41.44 -1.23 -0.15
C LYS A 229 42.98 -1.25 -0.18
N ILE A 230 43.64 -1.65 0.91
CA ILE A 230 45.09 -1.89 0.96
C ILE A 230 45.44 -3.26 0.33
N HIS A 231 44.63 -4.29 0.61
CA HIS A 231 44.81 -5.63 0.08
C HIS A 231 44.63 -5.71 -1.44
N VAL A 232 43.61 -5.03 -1.98
CA VAL A 232 43.38 -4.95 -3.45
C VAL A 232 44.59 -4.38 -4.17
N LYS A 233 45.20 -3.32 -3.64
CA LYS A 233 46.35 -2.69 -4.27
C LYS A 233 47.59 -3.60 -4.29
N LEU A 234 47.76 -4.42 -3.25
CA LEU A 234 48.82 -5.43 -3.20
C LEU A 234 48.60 -6.55 -4.25
N LEU A 235 47.35 -6.87 -4.57
CA LEU A 235 46.99 -7.84 -5.60
C LEU A 235 47.16 -7.25 -7.02
N GLU A 236 46.80 -5.97 -7.22
CA GLU A 236 47.06 -5.22 -8.46
C GLU A 236 48.57 -5.22 -8.78
N ASP A 237 49.44 -4.90 -7.81
CA ASP A 237 50.92 -4.92 -7.96
C ASP A 237 51.48 -6.34 -8.25
N GLN A 238 50.85 -7.39 -7.73
CA GLN A 238 51.26 -8.79 -7.96
C GLN A 238 50.86 -9.30 -9.36
N LEU A 239 49.67 -8.94 -9.84
CA LEU A 239 49.19 -9.31 -11.17
C LEU A 239 50.09 -8.70 -12.27
N GLU A 240 50.47 -7.43 -12.13
CA GLU A 240 51.31 -6.74 -13.11
C GLU A 240 52.75 -7.32 -13.16
N ASN A 241 53.30 -7.77 -12.03
CA ASN A 241 54.57 -8.50 -12.00
C ASN A 241 54.50 -9.81 -12.80
N LEU A 242 53.47 -10.64 -12.58
CA LEU A 242 53.31 -11.93 -13.27
C LEU A 242 53.09 -11.76 -14.78
N GLN A 243 52.37 -10.71 -15.20
CA GLN A 243 52.21 -10.37 -16.62
C GLN A 243 53.54 -9.91 -17.27
N ARG A 244 54.43 -9.26 -16.51
CA ARG A 244 55.79 -8.90 -16.97
C ARG A 244 56.73 -10.12 -17.03
N GLU A 245 56.60 -11.10 -16.15
CA GLU A 245 57.35 -12.38 -16.25
C GLU A 245 56.91 -13.21 -17.48
N LEU A 246 55.60 -13.31 -17.73
CA LEU A 246 55.06 -13.97 -18.94
C LEU A 246 55.55 -13.32 -20.23
N SER A 247 55.74 -11.99 -20.24
CA SER A 247 56.20 -11.25 -21.41
C SER A 247 57.71 -11.35 -21.68
N THR A 248 58.53 -11.64 -20.65
CA THR A 248 60.01 -11.59 -20.76
C THR A 248 60.66 -12.93 -21.10
N ARG A 249 59.96 -14.06 -20.98
CA ARG A 249 60.43 -15.39 -21.42
C ARG A 249 60.32 -15.66 -22.93
N GLY A 250 59.87 -14.69 -23.73
CA GLY A 250 59.57 -14.87 -25.17
C GLY A 250 60.78 -14.90 -26.10
N ASP A 251 61.82 -14.09 -25.83
CA ASP A 251 62.94 -13.85 -26.75
C ASP A 251 64.30 -14.16 -26.12
N ASN A 252 65.03 -15.16 -26.67
CA ASN A 252 66.48 -15.19 -26.94
C ASN A 252 67.06 -16.63 -26.98
N VAL A 253 67.19 -17.24 -28.17
CA VAL A 253 68.19 -18.29 -28.45
C VAL A 253 68.62 -18.25 -29.92
N ARG A 254 69.90 -17.93 -30.20
CA ARG A 254 70.78 -18.29 -31.36
C ARG A 254 71.86 -17.20 -31.54
N ASN A 255 73.10 -17.46 -31.97
CA ASN A 255 74.02 -18.63 -31.96
C ASN A 255 75.40 -18.15 -32.55
N ILE A 256 76.39 -19.05 -32.68
CA ILE A 256 77.59 -18.99 -33.59
C ILE A 256 78.89 -18.31 -33.05
N HIS A 257 79.93 -19.15 -32.84
CA HIS A 257 81.37 -19.09 -33.28
C HIS A 257 82.20 -17.76 -33.24
N ASP A 258 83.54 -17.73 -33.08
CA ASP A 258 84.57 -18.81 -32.92
C ASP A 258 85.93 -18.34 -32.32
N GLU A 259 86.84 -19.30 -32.11
CA GLU A 259 88.33 -19.25 -32.18
C GLU A 259 89.27 -18.41 -31.23
N HIS A 260 90.20 -19.16 -30.59
CA HIS A 260 91.66 -18.97 -30.48
C HIS A 260 92.43 -17.96 -29.55
N VAL A 261 93.31 -18.56 -28.71
CA VAL A 261 94.79 -18.30 -28.52
C VAL A 261 95.38 -17.57 -27.27
N SER A 262 96.30 -18.30 -26.60
CA SER A 262 97.44 -17.95 -25.70
C SER A 262 97.30 -17.14 -24.38
N LEU A 263 97.59 -17.81 -23.24
CA LEU A 263 98.81 -17.71 -22.37
C LEU A 263 99.50 -16.32 -22.17
N PRO A 264 100.14 -16.01 -21.00
CA PRO A 264 101.07 -16.93 -20.27
C PRO A 264 101.31 -16.76 -18.73
N PHE A 265 102.09 -17.69 -18.14
CA PHE A 265 102.78 -17.69 -16.80
C PHE A 265 101.92 -17.54 -15.50
N SER A 266 102.30 -17.97 -14.27
CA SER A 266 103.16 -19.05 -13.68
C SER A 266 103.08 -18.95 -12.12
N LEU A 267 103.76 -19.69 -11.21
CA LEU A 267 104.80 -20.76 -11.22
C LEU A 267 104.82 -21.46 -9.84
N SER A 268 104.95 -22.80 -9.76
CA SER A 268 105.29 -23.62 -8.55
C SER A 268 104.27 -23.62 -7.38
N GLU A 269 104.18 -24.62 -6.50
CA GLU A 269 104.81 -25.96 -6.32
C GLU A 269 103.67 -27.03 -6.35
N GLU A 270 103.82 -28.35 -6.46
CA GLU A 270 104.89 -29.37 -6.42
C GLU A 270 104.88 -30.20 -7.74
N LEU A 271 105.87 -30.99 -8.19
CA LEU A 271 107.27 -31.26 -7.81
C LEU A 271 107.49 -31.69 -6.33
N ASP A 272 107.62 -32.97 -5.98
CA ASP A 272 108.34 -34.08 -6.67
C ASP A 272 107.56 -35.43 -6.67
N VAL A 273 108.22 -36.52 -7.12
CA VAL A 273 107.78 -37.93 -7.22
C VAL A 273 107.10 -38.35 -8.54
N LEU A 274 107.92 -38.45 -9.59
CA LEU A 274 107.93 -39.64 -10.48
C LEU A 274 109.32 -39.89 -11.11
N ARG A 275 110.37 -39.70 -10.31
CA ARG A 275 111.78 -39.64 -10.73
C ARG A 275 112.43 -41.02 -10.92
N THR A 276 111.65 -42.03 -11.29
CA THR A 276 112.02 -43.45 -11.26
C THR A 276 111.74 -44.22 -12.56
N GLU A 277 111.40 -43.54 -13.65
CA GLU A 277 111.57 -44.08 -15.00
C GLU A 277 112.96 -43.69 -15.55
N ASN A 278 113.87 -44.67 -15.71
CA ASN A 278 115.07 -44.47 -16.54
C ASN A 278 115.83 -45.74 -16.97
N LEU A 279 115.95 -46.77 -16.10
CA LEU A 279 117.15 -47.63 -16.14
C LEU A 279 116.93 -49.15 -15.98
N SER A 280 116.13 -49.78 -16.85
CA SER A 280 116.05 -51.27 -16.86
C SER A 280 115.84 -51.91 -18.25
N LEU A 281 114.82 -51.49 -19.03
CA LEU A 281 114.39 -52.21 -20.24
C LEU A 281 115.11 -51.81 -21.54
N LYS A 282 116.45 -51.71 -21.52
CA LYS A 282 117.27 -51.42 -22.71
C LYS A 282 118.39 -52.44 -23.00
N ASN A 283 118.62 -53.41 -22.12
CA ASN A 283 119.77 -54.32 -22.21
C ASN A 283 119.42 -55.73 -22.76
N ASP A 284 118.21 -56.23 -22.53
CA ASP A 284 117.89 -57.66 -22.75
C ASP A 284 117.62 -58.03 -24.23
N LEU A 285 117.46 -57.03 -25.11
CA LEU A 285 117.23 -57.25 -26.55
C LEU A 285 118.47 -57.71 -27.34
N GLN A 286 119.63 -57.85 -26.68
CA GLN A 286 120.90 -58.18 -27.32
C GLN A 286 121.20 -59.69 -27.37
N ALA A 287 120.49 -60.53 -26.60
CA ALA A 287 120.94 -61.90 -26.27
C ALA A 287 120.36 -63.06 -27.11
N LEU A 288 119.34 -62.84 -27.95
CA LEU A 288 118.59 -63.92 -28.64
C LEU A 288 118.94 -64.08 -30.13
N LYS A 289 120.23 -63.99 -30.49
CA LYS A 289 120.67 -63.91 -31.90
C LYS A 289 121.65 -64.99 -32.39
N GLU A 290 122.05 -65.96 -31.55
CA GLU A 290 123.15 -66.88 -31.89
C GLU A 290 122.79 -68.38 -31.94
N GLU A 291 121.63 -68.82 -31.43
CA GLU A 291 121.22 -70.24 -31.47
C GLU A 291 120.27 -70.58 -32.65
N LEU A 292 120.73 -70.33 -33.88
CA LEU A 292 120.10 -70.84 -35.10
C LEU A 292 121.14 -71.59 -35.95
N GLY A 293 121.48 -72.82 -35.54
CA GLY A 293 122.52 -73.59 -36.21
C GLY A 293 122.65 -75.05 -35.75
N ASP A 294 121.66 -75.89 -36.09
CA ASP A 294 121.93 -77.11 -36.89
C ASP A 294 120.65 -77.92 -37.20
N ILE A 295 120.33 -78.07 -38.48
CA ILE A 295 119.33 -79.02 -39.00
C ILE A 295 119.95 -79.74 -40.19
N LYS A 296 120.53 -80.93 -39.98
CA LYS A 296 121.02 -81.77 -41.09
C LYS A 296 121.13 -83.28 -40.81
N ALA A 297 120.09 -83.86 -40.21
CA ALA A 297 120.05 -85.30 -39.88
C ALA A 297 118.74 -86.02 -40.30
N THR A 298 117.90 -85.40 -41.14
CA THR A 298 116.56 -85.91 -41.51
C THR A 298 116.28 -85.86 -43.02
N ASP A 299 117.34 -85.89 -43.83
CA ASP A 299 117.29 -85.82 -45.31
C ASP A 299 116.50 -86.99 -45.92
N GLU A 300 116.53 -88.17 -45.28
CA GLU A 300 115.74 -89.35 -45.68
C GLU A 300 114.22 -89.12 -45.63
N ARG A 301 113.75 -88.09 -44.92
CA ARG A 301 112.32 -87.72 -44.88
C ARG A 301 111.88 -86.95 -46.13
N VAL A 302 112.82 -86.40 -46.91
CA VAL A 302 112.53 -85.58 -48.10
C VAL A 302 112.03 -86.43 -49.27
N GLN A 303 112.59 -87.63 -49.51
CA GLN A 303 112.21 -88.46 -50.67
C GLN A 303 110.78 -89.03 -50.61
N MET A 304 110.18 -89.18 -49.43
CA MET A 304 108.73 -89.46 -49.36
C MET A 304 107.89 -88.22 -49.65
N LEU A 305 108.31 -87.06 -49.13
CA LEU A 305 107.60 -85.79 -49.33
C LEU A 305 107.60 -85.34 -50.79
N GLU A 306 108.65 -85.60 -51.58
CA GLU A 306 108.63 -85.32 -53.03
C GLU A 306 107.56 -86.12 -53.79
N LYS A 307 107.23 -87.33 -53.31
CA LYS A 307 106.21 -88.19 -53.92
C LYS A 307 104.79 -87.78 -53.56
N GLU A 308 104.57 -87.36 -52.31
CA GLU A 308 103.30 -86.75 -51.89
C GLU A 308 103.10 -85.36 -52.54
N ARG A 309 104.18 -84.58 -52.68
CA ARG A 309 104.18 -83.26 -53.34
C ARG A 309 103.61 -83.32 -54.76
N SER A 310 103.98 -84.32 -55.57
CA SER A 310 103.46 -84.42 -56.94
C SER A 310 101.94 -84.62 -56.99
N VAL A 311 101.35 -85.35 -56.03
CA VAL A 311 99.89 -85.56 -55.95
C VAL A 311 99.19 -84.33 -55.37
N LEU A 312 99.87 -83.64 -54.44
CA LEU A 312 99.40 -82.38 -53.88
C LEU A 312 99.44 -81.22 -54.88
N GLU A 313 100.43 -81.13 -55.78
CA GLU A 313 100.53 -80.03 -56.76
C GLU A 313 99.39 -80.06 -57.80
N ASP A 314 99.01 -81.22 -58.31
CA ASP A 314 97.81 -81.35 -59.17
C ASP A 314 96.52 -81.01 -58.40
N SER A 315 96.40 -81.48 -57.16
CA SER A 315 95.27 -81.17 -56.28
C SER A 315 95.19 -79.68 -55.91
N LEU A 316 96.34 -79.02 -55.75
CA LEU A 316 96.44 -77.60 -55.45
C LEU A 316 95.90 -76.76 -56.61
N LYS A 317 96.19 -77.18 -57.84
CA LYS A 317 95.76 -76.47 -59.05
C LYS A 317 94.24 -76.48 -59.24
N GLU A 318 93.59 -77.61 -59.00
CA GLU A 318 92.12 -77.69 -59.01
C GLU A 318 91.47 -76.89 -57.86
N LEU A 319 92.19 -76.73 -56.74
CA LEU A 319 91.77 -75.87 -55.62
C LEU A 319 91.96 -74.38 -55.93
N ASP A 320 93.03 -73.99 -56.63
CA ASP A 320 93.34 -72.58 -56.92
C ASP A 320 92.36 -71.98 -57.95
N ASP A 321 91.96 -72.75 -58.97
CA ASP A 321 90.88 -72.37 -59.90
C ASP A 321 89.53 -72.16 -59.16
N LYS A 322 89.22 -73.01 -58.15
CA LYS A 322 88.03 -72.86 -57.30
C LYS A 322 88.16 -71.70 -56.31
N LEU A 323 89.36 -71.42 -55.81
CA LEU A 323 89.64 -70.31 -54.91
C LEU A 323 89.51 -68.97 -55.63
N SER A 324 90.02 -68.87 -56.86
CA SER A 324 89.89 -67.69 -57.73
C SER A 324 88.42 -67.38 -58.05
N ALA A 325 87.61 -68.40 -58.36
CA ALA A 325 86.16 -68.26 -58.50
C ALA A 325 85.51 -67.75 -57.20
N SER A 326 85.91 -68.29 -56.04
CA SER A 326 85.34 -67.94 -54.74
C SER A 326 85.70 -66.51 -54.28
N GLN A 327 86.92 -66.05 -54.56
CA GLN A 327 87.38 -64.68 -54.26
C GLN A 327 86.49 -63.61 -54.94
N LYS A 328 85.86 -63.95 -56.07
CA LYS A 328 84.96 -63.06 -56.81
C LYS A 328 83.59 -62.85 -56.11
N GLU A 329 83.19 -63.75 -55.23
CA GLU A 329 82.02 -63.57 -54.34
C GLU A 329 82.41 -62.81 -53.06
N VAL A 330 83.62 -63.02 -52.52
CA VAL A 330 84.12 -62.28 -51.33
C VAL A 330 84.13 -60.76 -51.56
N SER A 331 84.38 -60.30 -52.79
CA SER A 331 84.25 -58.88 -53.16
C SER A 331 82.84 -58.30 -52.98
N LYS A 332 81.76 -59.09 -53.09
CA LYS A 332 80.38 -58.62 -52.84
C LYS A 332 80.08 -58.45 -51.34
N LEU A 333 80.70 -59.28 -50.49
CA LEU A 333 80.57 -59.18 -49.03
C LEU A 333 81.14 -57.86 -48.49
N TYR A 334 82.17 -57.31 -49.12
CA TYR A 334 82.73 -56.01 -48.74
C TYR A 334 81.76 -54.85 -48.99
N THR A 335 81.06 -54.84 -50.13
CA THR A 335 79.99 -53.86 -50.41
C THR A 335 78.84 -53.99 -49.41
N LEU A 336 78.34 -55.20 -49.15
CA LEU A 336 77.24 -55.40 -48.20
C LEU A 336 77.60 -54.98 -46.76
N LYS A 337 78.85 -55.24 -46.35
CA LYS A 337 79.37 -54.81 -45.03
C LYS A 337 79.50 -53.28 -44.93
N SER A 338 79.80 -52.60 -46.03
CA SER A 338 79.80 -51.12 -46.11
C SER A 338 78.38 -50.56 -45.94
N GLU A 339 77.40 -51.12 -46.66
CA GLU A 339 76.00 -50.70 -46.58
C GLU A 339 75.39 -50.95 -45.20
N CYS A 340 75.63 -52.13 -44.58
CA CYS A 340 75.22 -52.40 -43.22
C CYS A 340 75.81 -51.41 -42.21
N LYS A 341 77.09 -51.02 -42.33
CA LYS A 341 77.70 -50.03 -41.44
C LYS A 341 77.07 -48.64 -41.63
N ASN A 342 76.85 -48.22 -42.86
CA ASN A 342 76.22 -46.94 -43.20
C ASN A 342 74.76 -46.87 -42.73
N LEU A 343 74.02 -47.99 -42.78
CA LEU A 343 72.68 -48.12 -42.19
C LEU A 343 72.71 -48.08 -40.66
N TYR A 344 73.68 -48.73 -40.01
CA TYR A 344 73.83 -48.69 -38.55
C TYR A 344 74.10 -47.26 -38.05
N GLU A 345 75.02 -46.55 -38.69
CA GLU A 345 75.33 -45.14 -38.40
C GLU A 345 74.11 -44.23 -38.62
N LYS A 346 73.29 -44.50 -39.64
CA LYS A 346 72.02 -43.78 -39.86
C LYS A 346 70.96 -44.10 -38.80
N VAL A 347 70.85 -45.35 -38.36
CA VAL A 347 69.92 -45.74 -37.28
C VAL A 347 70.35 -45.13 -35.95
N GLU A 348 71.65 -45.12 -35.63
CA GLU A 348 72.20 -44.48 -34.43
C GLU A 348 72.02 -42.96 -34.47
N HIS A 349 72.21 -42.32 -35.63
CA HIS A 349 71.93 -40.90 -35.82
C HIS A 349 70.43 -40.58 -35.67
N LEU A 350 69.54 -41.40 -36.25
CA LEU A 350 68.09 -41.26 -36.10
C LEU A 350 67.63 -41.49 -34.66
N GLN A 351 68.21 -42.45 -33.93
CA GLN A 351 67.96 -42.64 -32.51
C GLN A 351 68.43 -41.43 -31.69
N THR A 352 69.60 -40.87 -32.01
CA THR A 352 70.11 -39.65 -31.36
C THR A 352 69.21 -38.44 -31.63
N LEU A 353 68.68 -38.31 -32.85
CA LEU A 353 67.70 -37.27 -33.19
C LEU A 353 66.35 -37.51 -32.49
N LEU A 354 65.90 -38.75 -32.37
CA LEU A 354 64.66 -39.12 -31.68
C LEU A 354 64.75 -38.87 -30.17
N ASP A 355 65.85 -39.22 -29.52
CA ASP A 355 66.10 -38.92 -28.10
C ASP A 355 66.17 -37.40 -27.87
N LYS A 356 66.78 -36.65 -28.80
CA LYS A 356 66.86 -35.18 -28.73
C LYS A 356 65.49 -34.52 -28.93
N ALA A 357 64.69 -35.01 -29.86
CA ALA A 357 63.31 -34.58 -30.07
C ALA A 357 62.40 -34.95 -28.89
N THR A 358 62.58 -36.13 -28.31
CA THR A 358 61.82 -36.60 -27.13
C THR A 358 62.18 -35.78 -25.89
N LYS A 359 63.46 -35.44 -25.69
CA LYS A 359 63.87 -34.48 -24.66
C LYS A 359 63.26 -33.10 -24.87
N GLN A 360 63.28 -32.58 -26.10
CA GLN A 360 62.64 -31.29 -26.42
C GLN A 360 61.11 -31.33 -26.22
N ALA A 361 60.44 -32.43 -26.56
CA ALA A 361 59.01 -32.63 -26.34
C ALA A 361 58.67 -32.69 -24.84
N ASN A 362 59.42 -33.47 -24.04
CA ASN A 362 59.24 -33.55 -22.59
C ASN A 362 59.51 -32.19 -21.91
N GLN A 363 60.51 -31.43 -22.38
CA GLN A 363 60.81 -30.09 -21.89
C GLN A 363 59.72 -29.08 -22.28
N ALA A 364 59.12 -29.20 -23.47
CA ALA A 364 57.95 -28.42 -23.88
C ALA A 364 56.69 -28.79 -23.08
N ILE A 365 56.48 -30.06 -22.74
CA ILE A 365 55.38 -30.51 -21.87
C ILE A 365 55.54 -29.92 -20.46
N PHE A 366 56.74 -29.92 -19.89
CA PHE A 366 57.01 -29.27 -18.60
C PHE A 366 56.71 -27.77 -18.65
N VAL A 367 57.17 -27.06 -19.69
CA VAL A 367 56.89 -25.64 -19.90
C VAL A 367 55.38 -25.37 -20.12
N LEU A 368 54.65 -26.27 -20.78
CA LEU A 368 53.19 -26.17 -20.93
C LEU A 368 52.45 -26.39 -19.60
N GLN A 369 52.90 -27.32 -18.76
CA GLN A 369 52.36 -27.52 -17.41
C GLN A 369 52.64 -26.31 -16.51
N GLU A 370 53.86 -25.78 -16.53
CA GLU A 370 54.23 -24.55 -15.79
C GLU A 370 53.38 -23.35 -16.25
N ASN A 371 53.17 -23.18 -17.56
CA ASN A 371 52.27 -22.16 -18.11
C ASN A 371 50.78 -22.40 -17.77
N GLN A 372 50.32 -23.65 -17.65
CA GLN A 372 48.95 -23.94 -17.20
C GLN A 372 48.75 -23.61 -15.73
N GLU A 373 49.72 -23.92 -14.86
CA GLU A 373 49.64 -23.54 -13.44
C GLU A 373 49.80 -22.02 -13.23
N LEU A 374 50.57 -21.32 -14.07
CA LEU A 374 50.59 -19.86 -14.09
C LEU A 374 49.26 -19.27 -14.55
N ARG A 375 48.64 -19.80 -15.61
CA ARG A 375 47.29 -19.38 -16.05
C ARG A 375 46.26 -19.58 -14.94
N LYS A 376 46.17 -20.77 -14.34
CA LYS A 376 45.30 -21.02 -13.17
C LYS A 376 45.58 -20.12 -11.97
N LYS A 377 46.73 -19.45 -11.87
CA LYS A 377 47.00 -18.44 -10.83
C LYS A 377 46.52 -17.06 -11.26
N VAL A 378 46.72 -16.68 -12.53
CA VAL A 378 46.15 -15.47 -13.13
C VAL A 378 44.62 -15.53 -13.08
N ASP A 379 43.99 -16.60 -13.58
CA ASP A 379 42.53 -16.76 -13.62
C ASP A 379 41.89 -16.54 -12.22
N ARG A 380 42.48 -17.12 -11.17
CA ARG A 380 42.02 -16.95 -9.76
C ARG A 380 42.33 -15.57 -9.17
N LEU A 381 43.39 -14.90 -9.61
CA LEU A 381 43.69 -13.52 -9.21
C LEU A 381 42.76 -12.53 -9.92
N GLU A 382 42.38 -12.79 -11.16
CA GLU A 382 41.40 -12.00 -11.92
C GLU A 382 39.99 -12.18 -11.32
N GLU A 383 39.58 -13.40 -10.98
CA GLU A 383 38.34 -13.69 -10.23
C GLU A 383 38.31 -12.96 -8.87
N SER A 384 39.40 -13.03 -8.10
CA SER A 384 39.55 -12.29 -6.83
C SER A 384 39.55 -10.76 -7.00
N LEU A 385 40.03 -10.27 -8.15
CA LEU A 385 40.07 -8.84 -8.47
C LEU A 385 38.71 -8.33 -8.95
N GLU A 386 37.91 -9.15 -9.64
CA GLU A 386 36.51 -8.83 -9.96
C GLU A 386 35.66 -8.75 -8.68
N GLU A 387 35.77 -9.72 -7.77
CA GLU A 387 35.11 -9.64 -6.45
C GLU A 387 35.51 -8.36 -5.68
N ALA A 388 36.81 -8.07 -5.63
CA ALA A 388 37.34 -6.83 -5.05
C ALA A 388 36.80 -5.55 -5.72
N SER A 389 36.57 -5.57 -7.03
CA SER A 389 35.99 -4.44 -7.77
C SER A 389 34.53 -4.18 -7.40
N VAL A 390 33.75 -5.24 -7.11
CA VAL A 390 32.37 -5.14 -6.62
C VAL A 390 32.33 -4.56 -5.19
N TYR A 391 33.28 -4.93 -4.33
CA TYR A 391 33.49 -4.28 -3.03
C TYR A 391 33.88 -2.80 -3.14
N LYS A 392 34.71 -2.44 -4.13
CA LYS A 392 35.08 -1.04 -4.44
C LYS A 392 33.85 -0.20 -4.84
N LEU A 393 33.03 -0.71 -5.76
CA LEU A 393 31.82 -0.03 -6.26
C LEU A 393 30.73 0.12 -5.19
N SER A 394 30.57 -0.88 -4.31
CA SER A 394 29.64 -0.82 -3.18
C SER A 394 30.12 0.12 -2.07
N SER A 395 31.43 0.22 -1.81
CA SER A 395 32.01 1.20 -0.89
C SER A 395 31.76 2.64 -1.31
N GLU A 396 31.79 2.95 -2.61
CA GLU A 396 31.52 4.30 -3.13
C GLU A 396 30.03 4.66 -3.04
N ARG A 397 29.13 3.69 -3.26
CA ARG A 397 27.69 3.86 -2.96
C ARG A 397 27.42 4.06 -1.46
N LEU A 398 28.15 3.35 -0.59
CA LEU A 398 28.06 3.53 0.86
C LEU A 398 28.54 4.91 1.31
N HIS A 399 29.61 5.46 0.74
CA HIS A 399 30.01 6.85 0.98
C HIS A 399 28.91 7.83 0.57
N HIS A 400 28.39 7.72 -0.66
CA HIS A 400 27.32 8.62 -1.12
C HIS A 400 26.04 8.52 -0.26
N TYR A 401 25.71 7.34 0.24
CA TYR A 401 24.60 7.14 1.17
C TYR A 401 24.88 7.72 2.56
N ASN A 402 26.13 7.65 3.05
CA ASN A 402 26.55 8.28 4.30
C ASN A 402 26.51 9.82 4.20
N ASP A 403 27.01 10.40 3.09
CA ASP A 403 26.87 11.84 2.79
C ASP A 403 25.41 12.28 2.80
N LEU A 404 24.51 11.49 2.18
CA LEU A 404 23.08 11.77 2.13
C LEU A 404 22.42 11.67 3.52
N MET A 405 22.84 10.71 4.34
CA MET A 405 22.38 10.61 5.74
C MET A 405 22.88 11.78 6.59
N GLN A 406 24.14 12.20 6.46
CA GLN A 406 24.67 13.38 7.17
C GLN A 406 23.96 14.66 6.75
N GLN A 407 23.64 14.83 5.46
CA GLN A 407 22.78 15.92 4.99
C GLN A 407 21.36 15.85 5.58
N LYS A 408 20.77 14.65 5.66
CA LYS A 408 19.43 14.49 6.28
C LYS A 408 19.47 14.82 7.77
N ILE A 409 20.42 14.27 8.54
CA ILE A 409 20.60 14.55 9.98
C ILE A 409 20.73 16.06 10.19
N LYS A 410 21.62 16.73 9.46
CA LYS A 410 21.77 18.19 9.56
C LYS A 410 20.48 18.97 9.27
N ILE A 411 19.67 18.55 8.28
CA ILE A 411 18.37 19.18 7.99
C ILE A 411 17.34 18.91 9.11
N LEU A 412 17.46 17.79 9.83
CA LEU A 412 16.66 17.52 11.01
C LEU A 412 17.13 18.35 12.21
N ASP A 413 18.44 18.52 12.43
CA ASP A 413 19.00 19.41 13.47
C ASP A 413 18.60 20.88 13.25
N GLU A 414 18.71 21.38 12.01
CA GLU A 414 18.27 22.74 11.65
C GLU A 414 16.76 22.94 11.87
N ARG A 415 15.95 21.87 11.75
CA ARG A 415 14.52 21.88 12.13
C ARG A 415 14.31 21.79 13.63
N LEU A 416 15.10 20.98 14.34
CA LEU A 416 15.03 20.77 15.78
C LEU A 416 15.34 22.08 16.52
N GLN A 417 16.41 22.77 16.11
CA GLN A 417 16.77 24.08 16.63
C GLN A 417 15.66 25.12 16.35
N LYS A 418 15.12 25.16 15.12
CA LYS A 418 14.02 26.07 14.78
C LYS A 418 12.74 25.76 15.57
N SER A 419 12.49 24.49 15.88
CA SER A 419 11.39 24.06 16.75
C SER A 419 11.61 24.54 18.19
N ASP A 420 12.84 24.44 18.71
CA ASP A 420 13.18 24.95 20.05
C ASP A 420 13.11 26.49 20.13
N GLU A 421 13.46 27.21 19.05
CA GLU A 421 13.24 28.66 18.92
C GLU A 421 11.74 29.02 18.93
N GLU A 422 10.90 28.24 18.21
CA GLU A 422 9.45 28.43 18.22
C GLU A 422 8.83 28.12 19.60
N ILE A 423 9.25 27.05 20.28
CA ILE A 423 8.85 26.76 21.67
C ILE A 423 9.20 27.92 22.60
N HIS A 424 10.41 28.47 22.52
CA HIS A 424 10.81 29.63 23.35
C HIS A 424 9.94 30.85 23.06
N GLY A 425 9.61 31.11 21.79
CA GLY A 425 8.67 32.18 21.41
C GLY A 425 7.29 31.99 22.04
N TYR A 426 6.73 30.78 22.01
CA TYR A 426 5.47 30.48 22.68
C TYR A 426 5.56 30.59 24.21
N VAL A 427 6.59 30.02 24.84
CA VAL A 427 6.80 30.11 26.30
C VAL A 427 6.91 31.57 26.76
N GLN A 428 7.56 32.43 25.99
CA GLN A 428 7.65 33.85 26.32
C GLN A 428 6.30 34.58 26.18
N LEU A 429 5.51 34.27 25.14
CA LEU A 429 4.13 34.74 25.02
C LEU A 429 3.26 34.29 26.21
N TYR A 430 3.51 33.10 26.79
CA TYR A 430 2.86 32.68 28.03
C TYR A 430 3.29 33.49 29.25
N GLN A 431 4.57 33.79 29.39
CA GLN A 431 5.06 34.59 30.51
C GLN A 431 4.48 36.01 30.47
N ASP A 432 4.41 36.63 29.29
CA ASP A 432 3.80 37.96 29.12
C ASP A 432 2.27 37.93 29.36
N SER A 433 1.56 36.91 28.85
CA SER A 433 0.11 36.78 29.04
C SER A 433 -0.27 36.44 30.51
N VAL A 434 0.52 35.61 31.19
CA VAL A 434 0.36 35.34 32.63
C VAL A 434 0.62 36.60 33.47
N LYS A 435 1.57 37.44 33.06
CA LYS A 435 1.85 38.72 33.71
C LYS A 435 0.69 39.72 33.54
N GLU A 436 0.16 39.87 32.32
CA GLU A 436 -1.03 40.69 32.06
C GLU A 436 -2.25 40.22 32.86
N PHE A 437 -2.43 38.90 32.98
CA PHE A 437 -3.44 38.31 33.85
C PHE A 437 -3.19 38.62 35.33
N GLN A 438 -1.94 38.53 35.81
CA GLN A 438 -1.59 38.82 37.20
C GLN A 438 -1.82 40.29 37.56
N ASP A 439 -1.51 41.22 36.65
CA ASP A 439 -1.78 42.65 36.84
C ASP A 439 -3.30 42.94 36.82
N THR A 440 -4.06 42.25 35.96
CA THR A 440 -5.54 42.30 35.95
C THR A 440 -6.13 41.75 37.26
N LEU A 441 -5.60 40.64 37.77
CA LEU A 441 -6.02 40.02 39.02
C LEU A 441 -5.71 40.92 40.23
N ASN A 442 -4.57 41.61 40.21
CA ASN A 442 -4.21 42.59 41.24
C ASN A 442 -5.19 43.77 41.27
N ASN A 443 -5.59 44.29 40.09
CA ASN A 443 -6.61 45.34 39.98
C ASN A 443 -7.99 44.86 40.48
N LEU A 444 -8.42 43.65 40.13
CA LEU A 444 -9.66 43.05 40.64
C LEU A 444 -9.62 42.82 42.17
N LYS A 445 -8.44 42.58 42.75
CA LYS A 445 -8.24 42.41 44.19
C LYS A 445 -8.24 43.73 44.97
N GLU A 446 -7.72 44.80 44.36
CA GLU A 446 -7.93 46.20 44.80
C GLU A 446 -9.42 46.55 44.80
N GLU A 447 -10.14 46.22 43.72
CA GLU A 447 -11.55 46.57 43.58
C GLU A 447 -12.49 45.72 44.47
N SER A 448 -12.18 44.43 44.65
CA SER A 448 -12.86 43.56 45.63
C SER A 448 -12.74 44.11 47.05
N LYS A 449 -11.57 44.61 47.45
CA LYS A 449 -11.38 45.25 48.77
C LYS A 449 -12.27 46.48 48.98
N ARG A 450 -12.60 47.22 47.93
CA ARG A 450 -13.48 48.42 47.99
C ARG A 450 -14.97 48.08 48.02
N ARG A 451 -15.34 46.79 47.91
CA ARG A 451 -16.72 46.30 47.88
C ARG A 451 -17.03 45.35 49.06
N ALA A 452 -16.17 45.33 50.08
CA ALA A 452 -16.23 44.41 51.22
C ALA A 452 -16.82 45.03 52.50
N GLU A 453 -17.58 46.12 52.39
CA GLU A 453 -18.23 46.81 53.53
C GLU A 453 -19.78 46.74 53.51
N ASP A 454 -20.40 46.11 52.50
CA ASP A 454 -21.86 45.88 52.44
C ASP A 454 -22.20 44.40 52.18
N GLU A 455 -22.95 43.80 53.12
CA GLU A 455 -23.49 42.43 53.10
C GLU A 455 -24.76 42.39 53.98
N PRO A 456 -25.66 41.36 53.87
CA PRO A 456 -25.88 40.43 52.75
C PRO A 456 -27.40 40.19 52.48
N VAL A 457 -27.71 39.00 51.96
CA VAL A 457 -28.99 38.23 51.99
C VAL A 457 -29.83 38.21 50.71
N ASN A 458 -29.60 37.19 49.86
CA ASN A 458 -30.40 35.96 49.97
C ASN A 458 -29.79 34.72 49.29
N ASP A 459 -30.35 33.56 49.65
CA ASP A 459 -30.17 32.20 49.09
C ASP A 459 -28.74 31.58 49.04
N MET A 460 -28.50 30.71 50.04
CA MET A 460 -27.36 29.81 50.32
C MET A 460 -25.96 30.46 50.53
N PRO A 461 -25.21 30.07 51.58
CA PRO A 461 -23.83 30.55 51.82
C PRO A 461 -22.88 30.25 50.66
N TRP A 462 -21.82 31.06 50.50
CA TRP A 462 -20.87 30.92 49.40
C TRP A 462 -20.07 29.60 49.46
N GLU A 463 -19.82 29.11 50.67
CA GLU A 463 -19.12 27.85 50.97
C GLU A 463 -19.81 26.65 50.32
N PHE A 464 -21.14 26.66 50.24
CA PHE A 464 -21.94 25.61 49.62
C PHE A 464 -21.69 25.53 48.10
N TRP A 465 -21.69 26.67 47.42
CA TRP A 465 -21.44 26.75 45.98
C TRP A 465 -19.96 26.47 45.66
N SER A 466 -19.04 26.89 46.53
CA SER A 466 -17.61 26.56 46.45
C SER A 466 -17.35 25.04 46.56
N GLN A 467 -17.98 24.36 47.53
CA GLN A 467 -17.91 22.90 47.66
C GLN A 467 -18.46 22.17 46.43
N LEU A 468 -19.56 22.66 45.85
CA LEU A 468 -20.12 22.13 44.61
C LEU A 468 -19.16 22.24 43.42
N LEU A 469 -18.49 23.39 43.23
CA LEU A 469 -17.48 23.55 42.18
C LEU A 469 -16.31 22.58 42.37
N LEU A 470 -15.77 22.48 43.60
CA LEU A 470 -14.65 21.58 43.91
C LEU A 470 -15.00 20.10 43.65
N MET A 471 -16.24 19.68 43.91
CA MET A 471 -16.70 18.32 43.61
C MET A 471 -16.79 18.04 42.10
N ILE A 472 -17.31 19.00 41.33
CA ILE A 472 -17.36 18.90 39.85
C ILE A 472 -15.95 18.87 39.25
N ASP A 473 -15.03 19.67 39.81
CA ASP A 473 -13.63 19.74 39.37
C ASP A 473 -12.87 18.44 39.71
N ALA A 474 -13.12 17.84 40.88
CA ALA A 474 -12.57 16.53 41.24
C ALA A 474 -13.06 15.43 40.27
N TRP A 475 -14.37 15.37 39.98
CA TRP A 475 -14.90 14.41 39.00
C TRP A 475 -14.33 14.60 37.59
N LEU A 476 -14.03 15.83 37.17
CA LEU A 476 -13.38 16.08 35.89
C LEU A 476 -11.92 15.60 35.88
N LEU A 477 -11.16 15.88 36.94
CA LEU A 477 -9.76 15.44 37.09
C LEU A 477 -9.64 13.90 37.13
N GLU A 478 -10.60 13.24 37.78
CA GLU A 478 -10.71 11.78 37.85
C GLU A 478 -11.36 11.16 36.59
N LYS A 479 -11.69 11.97 35.58
CA LYS A 479 -12.34 11.56 34.32
C LYS A 479 -13.70 10.84 34.50
N LYS A 480 -14.39 11.10 35.60
CA LYS A 480 -15.72 10.56 35.94
C LYS A 480 -16.88 11.26 35.20
N ILE A 481 -16.63 12.46 34.66
CA ILE A 481 -17.55 13.24 33.81
C ILE A 481 -16.79 13.86 32.63
N SER A 482 -17.47 14.22 31.54
CA SER A 482 -16.81 14.88 30.41
C SER A 482 -16.47 16.35 30.70
N THR A 483 -15.58 16.93 29.88
CA THR A 483 -15.25 18.36 29.90
C THR A 483 -16.49 19.25 29.68
N ASP A 484 -17.48 18.77 28.93
CA ASP A 484 -18.68 19.52 28.62
C ASP A 484 -19.77 19.37 29.68
N ASP A 485 -19.89 18.20 30.32
CA ASP A 485 -20.76 18.05 31.49
C ASP A 485 -20.25 18.92 32.65
N ALA A 486 -18.94 18.89 32.91
CA ALA A 486 -18.31 19.74 33.93
C ALA A 486 -18.52 21.23 33.66
N ARG A 487 -18.45 21.65 32.39
CA ARG A 487 -18.71 23.04 31.95
C ARG A 487 -20.13 23.48 32.28
N HIS A 488 -21.14 22.69 31.91
CA HIS A 488 -22.55 23.02 32.19
C HIS A 488 -22.91 22.92 33.68
N LEU A 489 -22.36 21.92 34.41
CA LEU A 489 -22.56 21.80 35.85
C LEU A 489 -21.99 23.00 36.61
N ARG A 490 -20.77 23.45 36.28
CA ARG A 490 -20.20 24.70 36.81
C ARG A 490 -21.12 25.88 36.53
N GLU A 491 -21.61 26.02 35.30
CA GLU A 491 -22.50 27.13 34.91
C GLU A 491 -23.80 27.14 35.74
N MET A 492 -24.38 25.97 36.06
CA MET A 492 -25.52 25.86 36.97
C MET A 492 -25.19 26.27 38.41
N VAL A 493 -23.98 25.95 38.90
CA VAL A 493 -23.51 26.39 40.24
C VAL A 493 -23.32 27.91 40.29
N TRP A 494 -22.64 28.50 39.29
CA TRP A 494 -22.42 29.95 39.20
C TRP A 494 -23.74 30.73 39.09
N LYS A 495 -24.74 30.18 38.41
CA LYS A 495 -26.10 30.74 38.33
C LYS A 495 -26.98 30.47 39.56
N ARG A 496 -26.44 29.81 40.60
CA ARG A 496 -27.15 29.37 41.82
C ARG A 496 -28.44 28.59 41.51
N ASP A 497 -28.42 27.75 40.47
CA ASP A 497 -29.62 27.08 39.96
C ASP A 497 -30.25 26.16 41.03
N GLY A 498 -31.53 26.39 41.34
CA GLY A 498 -32.25 25.61 42.34
C GLY A 498 -32.26 24.10 42.05
N ARG A 499 -32.12 23.69 40.79
CA ARG A 499 -32.08 22.27 40.39
C ARG A 499 -30.79 21.57 40.82
N ILE A 500 -29.62 22.22 40.70
CA ILE A 500 -28.35 21.63 41.15
C ILE A 500 -28.23 21.62 42.68
N ARG A 501 -28.78 22.63 43.35
CA ARG A 501 -28.99 22.61 44.82
C ARG A 501 -29.87 21.42 45.23
N ASN A 502 -31.03 21.24 44.60
CA ASN A 502 -31.96 20.17 44.95
C ASN A 502 -31.37 18.78 44.66
N ALA A 503 -30.64 18.62 43.56
CA ALA A 503 -29.89 17.41 43.25
C ALA A 503 -28.87 17.07 44.34
N TYR A 504 -28.02 18.02 44.74
CA TYR A 504 -27.04 17.85 45.82
C TYR A 504 -27.70 17.44 47.15
N MET A 505 -28.78 18.13 47.54
CA MET A 505 -29.52 17.80 48.76
C MET A 505 -30.13 16.39 48.72
N SER A 506 -30.51 15.89 47.52
CA SER A 506 -31.00 14.51 47.32
C SER A 506 -29.90 13.43 47.29
N CYS A 507 -28.62 13.83 47.38
CA CYS A 507 -27.45 12.96 47.29
C CYS A 507 -26.73 12.72 48.62
N LYS A 508 -27.18 13.37 49.71
CA LYS A 508 -26.47 13.46 51.01
C LYS A 508 -26.15 12.12 51.70
N GLU A 509 -26.79 11.03 51.29
CA GLU A 509 -26.63 9.68 51.85
C GLU A 509 -26.38 8.60 50.76
N LYS A 510 -26.00 9.00 49.53
CA LYS A 510 -25.88 8.09 48.37
C LYS A 510 -24.43 7.76 48.01
N LYS A 511 -24.25 6.63 47.31
CA LYS A 511 -22.96 6.23 46.74
C LYS A 511 -22.59 7.12 45.55
N GLU A 512 -21.30 7.43 45.39
CA GLU A 512 -20.80 8.42 44.43
C GLU A 512 -21.33 8.23 42.99
N HIS A 513 -21.37 6.99 42.49
CA HIS A 513 -21.88 6.69 41.14
C HIS A 513 -23.38 7.06 40.98
N GLU A 514 -24.18 6.98 42.04
CA GLU A 514 -25.56 7.47 42.03
C GLU A 514 -25.60 9.00 42.01
N ILE A 515 -24.73 9.67 42.77
CA ILE A 515 -24.60 11.14 42.80
C ILE A 515 -24.30 11.65 41.39
N ILE A 516 -23.27 11.11 40.72
CA ILE A 516 -22.91 11.47 39.35
C ILE A 516 -24.10 11.23 38.40
N SER A 517 -24.82 10.11 38.53
CA SER A 517 -26.01 9.83 37.71
C SER A 517 -27.16 10.83 37.93
N ILE A 518 -27.25 11.46 39.10
CA ILE A 518 -28.28 12.46 39.43
C ILE A 518 -27.87 13.83 38.88
N PHE A 519 -26.58 14.16 38.94
CA PHE A 519 -26.04 15.41 38.38
C PHE A 519 -26.06 15.41 36.84
N LEU A 520 -25.68 14.31 36.19
CA LEU A 520 -25.79 14.17 34.73
C LEU A 520 -27.25 14.24 34.24
N ARG A 521 -28.23 13.83 35.05
CA ARG A 521 -29.66 14.00 34.76
C ARG A 521 -30.17 15.45 34.81
N LEU A 522 -29.35 16.41 35.26
CA LEU A 522 -29.64 17.84 35.14
C LEU A 522 -29.22 18.43 33.79
N MET A 523 -28.33 17.74 33.07
CA MET A 523 -27.82 18.24 31.80
C MET A 523 -28.93 18.15 30.75
N PRO A 524 -29.13 19.19 29.93
CA PRO A 524 -29.84 18.98 28.68
C PRO A 524 -29.00 18.00 27.86
N SER A 525 -29.56 16.83 27.52
CA SER A 525 -28.97 15.97 26.49
C SER A 525 -28.62 16.84 25.29
N PRO A 526 -27.40 16.73 24.70
CA PRO A 526 -27.00 17.59 23.61
C PRO A 526 -28.07 17.53 22.53
N LYS A 527 -28.67 18.68 22.22
CA LYS A 527 -29.57 18.81 21.06
C LYS A 527 -28.69 18.67 19.82
N ARG A 528 -28.43 17.41 19.42
CA ARG A 528 -27.87 17.05 18.12
C ARG A 528 -28.57 17.90 17.08
N SER A 529 -27.84 18.55 16.17
CA SER A 529 -28.53 19.39 15.21
C SER A 529 -29.28 18.47 14.23
N GLU A 530 -30.61 18.58 14.24
CA GLU A 530 -31.46 17.99 13.22
C GLU A 530 -31.17 18.75 11.92
N LEU A 531 -30.28 18.17 11.11
CA LEU A 531 -29.92 18.67 9.79
C LEU A 531 -30.85 18.07 8.75
N HIS A 532 -31.27 18.88 7.78
CA HIS A 532 -31.88 18.36 6.56
C HIS A 532 -30.78 18.04 5.53
N VAL A 533 -30.56 16.74 5.31
CA VAL A 533 -29.52 16.19 4.43
C VAL A 533 -30.17 15.57 3.20
N ILE A 534 -29.78 16.02 2.01
CA ILE A 534 -30.26 15.45 0.75
C ILE A 534 -29.09 14.85 -0.03
N HIS A 535 -29.11 13.53 -0.24
CA HIS A 535 -28.17 12.89 -1.15
C HIS A 535 -28.69 12.94 -2.59
N ILE A 536 -27.83 13.30 -3.54
CA ILE A 536 -28.10 13.23 -4.97
C ILE A 536 -27.08 12.24 -5.55
N ALA A 537 -27.57 11.13 -6.10
CA ALA A 537 -26.73 10.01 -6.54
C ALA A 537 -27.25 9.39 -7.84
N ALA A 538 -26.40 8.61 -8.50
CA ALA A 538 -26.80 7.76 -9.63
C ALA A 538 -27.20 6.33 -9.18
N GLU A 539 -26.82 5.89 -7.98
CA GLU A 539 -27.15 4.59 -7.39
C GLU A 539 -27.67 4.74 -5.95
N MET A 540 -28.46 3.75 -5.52
CA MET A 540 -28.86 3.48 -4.14
C MET A 540 -29.15 1.98 -4.01
N ALA A 541 -28.58 1.29 -3.03
CA ALA A 541 -28.88 -0.11 -2.78
C ALA A 541 -30.23 -0.28 -2.05
N PRO A 542 -31.03 -1.34 -2.35
CA PRO A 542 -30.86 -2.29 -3.45
C PRO A 542 -31.41 -1.79 -4.80
N VAL A 543 -32.27 -0.77 -4.80
CA VAL A 543 -33.13 -0.36 -5.92
C VAL A 543 -32.40 -0.10 -7.24
N ALA A 544 -31.27 0.59 -7.22
CA ALA A 544 -30.48 0.96 -8.39
C ALA A 544 -29.00 0.82 -8.05
N LYS A 545 -28.40 -0.34 -8.35
CA LYS A 545 -27.06 -0.72 -7.89
C LYS A 545 -26.23 -1.36 -8.99
N VAL A 546 -24.99 -0.89 -9.14
CA VAL A 546 -23.94 -1.45 -10.00
C VAL A 546 -22.70 -1.81 -9.16
N GLY A 547 -22.44 -1.09 -8.07
CA GLY A 547 -21.31 -1.35 -7.19
C GLY A 547 -21.51 -0.81 -5.77
N GLY A 548 -20.40 -0.52 -5.10
CA GLY A 548 -20.39 -0.04 -3.71
C GLY A 548 -20.93 1.38 -3.51
N LEU A 549 -21.09 2.19 -4.58
CA LEU A 549 -21.64 3.54 -4.47
C LEU A 549 -23.09 3.49 -3.93
N GLY A 550 -23.92 2.59 -4.47
CA GLY A 550 -25.28 2.37 -3.96
C GLY A 550 -25.30 1.89 -2.51
N ASP A 551 -24.35 1.04 -2.10
CA ASP A 551 -24.22 0.56 -0.71
C ASP A 551 -23.85 1.69 0.26
N VAL A 552 -22.97 2.62 -0.16
CA VAL A 552 -22.59 3.80 0.64
C VAL A 552 -23.76 4.77 0.79
N VAL A 553 -24.48 5.06 -0.30
CA VAL A 553 -25.63 5.99 -0.27
C VAL A 553 -26.71 5.50 0.70
N THR A 554 -27.03 4.20 0.66
CA THR A 554 -28.02 3.59 1.57
C THR A 554 -27.48 3.47 2.99
N GLY A 555 -26.25 2.97 3.18
CA GLY A 555 -25.67 2.74 4.51
C GLY A 555 -25.43 4.01 5.30
N LEU A 556 -24.80 5.02 4.69
CA LEU A 556 -24.61 6.34 5.29
C LEU A 556 -25.96 7.04 5.51
N GLY A 557 -26.90 6.93 4.58
CA GLY A 557 -28.26 7.47 4.73
C GLY A 557 -29.00 6.87 5.92
N LYS A 558 -29.00 5.53 6.07
CA LYS A 558 -29.60 4.82 7.21
C LYS A 558 -28.95 5.21 8.53
N ALA A 559 -27.61 5.34 8.58
CA ALA A 559 -26.91 5.77 9.79
C ALA A 559 -27.24 7.22 10.17
N LEU A 560 -27.23 8.16 9.22
CA LEU A 560 -27.63 9.55 9.46
C LEU A 560 -29.10 9.66 9.92
N GLN A 561 -29.99 8.85 9.37
CA GLN A 561 -31.39 8.75 9.82
C GLN A 561 -31.49 8.17 11.25
N LYS A 562 -30.79 7.06 11.56
CA LYS A 562 -30.68 6.48 12.91
C LYS A 562 -30.15 7.47 13.96
N ARG A 563 -29.30 8.43 13.55
CA ARG A 563 -28.74 9.46 14.43
C ARG A 563 -29.71 10.62 14.72
N GLY A 564 -30.74 10.80 13.90
CA GLY A 564 -31.82 11.79 14.09
C GLY A 564 -31.87 12.91 13.05
N HIS A 565 -31.18 12.79 11.90
CA HIS A 565 -31.26 13.79 10.83
C HIS A 565 -32.40 13.48 9.84
N LEU A 566 -32.98 14.51 9.22
CA LEU A 566 -33.91 14.33 8.10
C LEU A 566 -33.11 14.02 6.83
N VAL A 567 -33.05 12.74 6.46
CA VAL A 567 -32.36 12.26 5.26
C VAL A 567 -33.36 12.04 4.12
N GLU A 568 -33.09 12.60 2.95
CA GLU A 568 -33.80 12.31 1.70
C GLU A 568 -32.82 11.96 0.57
N ILE A 569 -33.25 11.15 -0.40
CA ILE A 569 -32.42 10.74 -1.54
C ILE A 569 -33.10 11.12 -2.86
N VAL A 570 -32.33 11.63 -3.83
CA VAL A 570 -32.78 11.92 -5.19
C VAL A 570 -32.01 11.04 -6.17
N LEU A 571 -32.74 10.32 -7.03
CA LEU A 571 -32.22 9.39 -8.04
C LEU A 571 -32.87 9.63 -9.41
N PRO A 572 -32.27 9.17 -10.52
CA PRO A 572 -32.98 8.97 -11.77
C PRO A 572 -34.01 7.83 -11.64
N LYS A 573 -35.16 7.96 -12.30
CA LYS A 573 -36.09 6.84 -12.48
C LYS A 573 -35.64 6.01 -13.69
N TYR A 574 -34.76 5.03 -13.45
CA TYR A 574 -34.34 4.08 -14.48
C TYR A 574 -35.47 3.11 -14.85
N ASP A 575 -35.49 2.66 -16.10
CA ASP A 575 -36.30 1.51 -16.54
C ASP A 575 -35.78 0.17 -15.97
N CYS A 576 -34.48 0.06 -15.73
CA CYS A 576 -33.80 -1.13 -15.20
C CYS A 576 -33.65 -1.19 -13.66
N MET A 577 -34.35 -0.34 -12.89
CA MET A 577 -34.31 -0.40 -11.42
C MET A 577 -35.20 -1.53 -10.85
N GLN A 578 -34.94 -1.97 -9.61
CA GLN A 578 -35.71 -3.03 -8.94
C GLN A 578 -36.97 -2.42 -8.28
N TYR A 579 -38.05 -2.32 -9.07
CA TYR A 579 -39.30 -1.67 -8.69
C TYR A 579 -39.97 -2.32 -7.47
N GLU A 580 -39.82 -3.63 -7.31
CA GLU A 580 -40.43 -4.48 -6.28
C GLU A 580 -39.92 -4.15 -4.87
N LEU A 581 -38.76 -3.50 -4.77
CA LEU A 581 -38.10 -3.15 -3.50
C LEU A 581 -38.43 -1.72 -3.04
N ILE A 582 -39.30 -1.00 -3.76
CA ILE A 582 -39.75 0.35 -3.44
C ILE A 582 -41.16 0.29 -2.83
N ARG A 583 -41.28 0.69 -1.56
CA ARG A 583 -42.58 0.80 -0.89
C ARG A 583 -43.27 2.11 -1.25
N ASP A 584 -44.59 2.10 -1.34
CA ASP A 584 -45.45 3.27 -1.55
C ASP A 584 -45.11 4.10 -2.81
N LEU A 585 -44.51 3.47 -3.83
CA LEU A 585 -44.11 4.12 -5.08
C LEU A 585 -45.31 4.76 -5.79
N LYS A 586 -45.31 6.09 -5.87
CA LYS A 586 -46.35 6.87 -6.54
C LYS A 586 -45.78 8.06 -7.29
N ALA A 587 -46.44 8.45 -8.38
CA ALA A 587 -46.20 9.72 -9.01
C ALA A 587 -46.76 10.86 -8.14
N LEU A 588 -46.10 12.01 -8.15
CA LEU A 588 -46.65 13.27 -7.66
C LEU A 588 -47.34 14.00 -8.82
N ASP A 589 -48.43 14.71 -8.53
CA ASP A 589 -49.10 15.57 -9.52
C ASP A 589 -48.25 16.80 -9.91
N ALA A 590 -47.22 17.10 -9.11
CA ALA A 590 -46.23 18.15 -9.38
C ALA A 590 -45.28 17.74 -10.50
N VAL A 591 -45.45 18.39 -11.66
CA VAL A 591 -44.49 18.35 -12.77
C VAL A 591 -43.43 19.42 -12.56
N VAL A 592 -42.16 19.03 -12.49
CA VAL A 592 -41.02 19.95 -12.35
C VAL A 592 -40.45 20.24 -13.73
N GLU A 593 -40.31 21.52 -14.11
CA GLU A 593 -39.68 21.89 -15.38
C GLU A 593 -38.18 22.15 -15.18
N SER A 594 -37.34 21.56 -16.02
CA SER A 594 -35.88 21.72 -15.99
C SER A 594 -35.31 22.19 -17.32
N TYR A 595 -34.25 23.00 -17.23
CA TYR A 595 -33.55 23.51 -18.41
C TYR A 595 -32.62 22.45 -19.00
N PHE A 596 -32.65 22.28 -20.32
CA PHE A 596 -31.57 21.64 -21.08
C PHE A 596 -31.46 22.22 -22.49
N ASP A 597 -30.25 22.35 -23.04
CA ASP A 597 -29.98 22.78 -24.43
C ASP A 597 -30.85 23.99 -24.91
N GLY A 598 -31.01 25.00 -24.05
CA GLY A 598 -31.78 26.23 -24.33
C GLY A 598 -33.30 26.16 -24.11
N GLN A 599 -33.85 25.01 -23.72
CA GLN A 599 -35.29 24.75 -23.61
C GLN A 599 -35.67 24.27 -22.19
N LEU A 600 -36.97 24.32 -21.86
CA LEU A 600 -37.52 23.71 -20.64
C LEU A 600 -38.19 22.36 -20.98
N PHE A 601 -37.83 21.33 -20.22
CA PHE A 601 -38.38 19.98 -20.32
C PHE A 601 -39.12 19.61 -19.04
N LYS A 602 -40.22 18.86 -19.19
CA LYS A 602 -41.02 18.39 -18.06
C LYS A 602 -40.38 17.17 -17.43
N ASN A 603 -40.44 17.08 -16.11
CA ASN A 603 -40.00 15.92 -15.35
C ASN A 603 -41.15 15.48 -14.47
N LYS A 604 -41.52 14.20 -14.57
CA LYS A 604 -42.48 13.60 -13.66
C LYS A 604 -41.73 13.10 -12.44
N ILE A 605 -42.16 13.56 -11.27
CA ILE A 605 -41.50 13.20 -10.00
C ILE A 605 -42.27 12.05 -9.38
N TRP A 606 -41.55 11.00 -9.02
CA TRP A 606 -42.08 9.88 -8.26
C TRP A 606 -41.48 9.90 -6.86
N THR A 607 -42.20 9.37 -5.88
CA THR A 607 -41.70 9.19 -4.52
C THR A 607 -42.04 7.80 -4.01
N GLY A 608 -41.21 7.27 -3.12
CA GLY A 608 -41.40 6.01 -2.42
C GLY A 608 -40.37 5.84 -1.31
N THR A 609 -40.44 4.74 -0.59
CA THR A 609 -39.53 4.42 0.53
C THR A 609 -38.69 3.20 0.20
N VAL A 610 -37.37 3.31 0.34
CA VAL A 610 -36.40 2.22 0.13
C VAL A 610 -35.56 2.09 1.39
N GLU A 611 -35.50 0.90 1.99
CA GLU A 611 -34.73 0.64 3.24
C GLU A 611 -35.03 1.61 4.41
N GLY A 612 -36.25 2.18 4.45
CA GLY A 612 -36.69 3.16 5.46
C GLY A 612 -36.39 4.62 5.10
N LEU A 613 -35.65 4.87 4.02
CA LEU A 613 -35.30 6.21 3.54
C LEU A 613 -36.31 6.70 2.48
N PRO A 614 -36.76 7.97 2.55
CA PRO A 614 -37.61 8.57 1.53
C PRO A 614 -36.79 8.93 0.28
N VAL A 615 -37.26 8.48 -0.88
CA VAL A 615 -36.60 8.64 -2.17
C VAL A 615 -37.49 9.40 -3.14
N TYR A 616 -36.90 10.29 -3.95
CA TYR A 616 -37.51 10.92 -5.12
C TYR A 616 -36.83 10.40 -6.38
N PHE A 617 -37.62 9.87 -7.32
CA PHE A 617 -37.13 9.39 -8.61
C PHE A 617 -37.57 10.35 -9.72
N ILE A 618 -36.63 10.87 -10.49
CA ILE A 618 -36.87 11.83 -11.57
C ILE A 618 -37.04 11.10 -12.89
N GLU A 619 -38.20 11.26 -13.53
CA GLU A 619 -38.54 10.70 -14.85
C GLU A 619 -38.57 11.82 -15.90
N PRO A 620 -37.52 12.01 -16.73
CA PRO A 620 -37.47 13.09 -17.71
C PRO A 620 -38.39 12.82 -18.90
N HIS A 621 -39.28 13.76 -19.21
CA HIS A 621 -39.99 13.81 -20.50
C HIS A 621 -39.13 14.55 -21.54
N HIS A 622 -37.86 14.15 -21.67
CA HIS A 622 -36.91 14.65 -22.66
C HIS A 622 -36.81 13.64 -23.81
N PRO A 623 -36.87 14.04 -25.09
CA PRO A 623 -36.93 13.12 -26.24
C PRO A 623 -35.70 12.22 -26.41
N GLY A 624 -34.59 12.50 -25.71
CA GLY A 624 -33.43 11.63 -25.63
C GLY A 624 -33.60 10.40 -24.70
N ASN A 625 -34.73 10.24 -24.01
CA ASN A 625 -35.06 9.06 -23.19
C ASN A 625 -33.92 8.64 -22.23
N PHE A 626 -33.33 9.60 -21.51
CA PHE A 626 -32.05 9.41 -20.81
C PHE A 626 -32.00 8.23 -19.82
N PHE A 627 -33.11 7.92 -19.15
CA PHE A 627 -33.17 6.81 -18.18
C PHE A 627 -34.09 5.67 -18.60
N TRP A 628 -34.36 5.56 -19.91
CA TRP A 628 -35.08 4.46 -20.53
C TRP A 628 -34.17 3.80 -21.59
N ARG A 629 -33.17 3.06 -21.11
CA ARG A 629 -32.06 2.48 -21.91
C ARG A 629 -31.72 1.03 -21.52
N GLY A 630 -32.42 0.44 -20.55
CA GLY A 630 -32.10 -0.86 -19.96
C GLY A 630 -30.81 -0.90 -19.12
N GLN A 631 -30.13 0.24 -18.93
CA GLN A 631 -28.81 0.31 -18.32
C GLN A 631 -28.61 1.57 -17.45
N PHE A 632 -27.91 1.40 -16.32
CA PHE A 632 -27.52 2.48 -15.43
C PHE A 632 -26.43 3.38 -16.05
N TYR A 633 -25.36 2.79 -16.58
CA TYR A 633 -24.18 3.50 -17.13
C TYR A 633 -23.72 2.88 -18.46
N GLY A 634 -22.85 3.60 -19.18
CA GLY A 634 -22.16 3.11 -20.37
C GLY A 634 -22.73 3.61 -21.69
N GLU A 635 -23.74 4.48 -21.65
CA GLU A 635 -24.32 5.07 -22.86
C GLU A 635 -23.38 6.16 -23.42
N PRO A 636 -23.25 6.32 -24.76
CA PRO A 636 -22.38 7.34 -25.35
C PRO A 636 -22.73 8.78 -24.94
N ASP A 637 -23.97 9.04 -24.51
CA ASP A 637 -24.46 10.32 -24.01
C ASP A 637 -24.53 10.41 -22.47
N ASP A 638 -23.82 9.54 -21.73
CA ASP A 638 -23.73 9.54 -20.25
C ASP A 638 -23.49 10.94 -19.66
N PHE A 639 -22.62 11.76 -20.26
CA PHE A 639 -22.40 13.15 -19.81
C PHE A 639 -23.68 14.00 -19.85
N LYS A 640 -24.51 13.84 -20.89
CA LYS A 640 -25.79 14.52 -21.02
C LYS A 640 -26.85 13.95 -20.09
N ARG A 641 -26.94 12.61 -19.98
CA ARG A 641 -27.85 11.90 -19.05
C ARG A 641 -27.70 12.47 -17.63
N PHE A 642 -26.46 12.51 -17.13
CA PHE A 642 -26.19 12.85 -15.74
C PHE A 642 -26.08 14.36 -15.44
N SER A 643 -25.66 15.18 -16.41
CA SER A 643 -25.75 16.65 -16.28
C SER A 643 -27.20 17.15 -16.36
N PHE A 644 -28.07 16.51 -17.16
CA PHE A 644 -29.52 16.74 -17.13
C PHE A 644 -30.09 16.40 -15.75
N PHE A 645 -29.79 15.21 -15.23
CA PHE A 645 -30.28 14.76 -13.91
C PHE A 645 -29.83 15.70 -12.79
N SER A 646 -28.55 16.08 -12.76
CA SER A 646 -28.01 17.04 -11.77
C SER A 646 -28.76 18.37 -11.78
N ARG A 647 -29.17 18.84 -12.97
CA ARG A 647 -29.97 20.06 -13.13
C ARG A 647 -31.43 19.85 -12.68
N ALA A 648 -32.07 18.75 -13.09
CA ALA A 648 -33.44 18.43 -12.70
C ALA A 648 -33.59 18.21 -11.18
N ALA A 649 -32.58 17.63 -10.52
CA ALA A 649 -32.55 17.47 -9.06
C ALA A 649 -32.55 18.82 -8.33
N LEU A 650 -31.75 19.80 -8.77
CA LEU A 650 -31.75 21.12 -8.15
C LEU A 650 -33.02 21.94 -8.48
N GLU A 651 -33.63 21.77 -9.66
CA GLU A 651 -34.96 22.33 -9.94
C GLU A 651 -36.05 21.72 -9.04
N LEU A 652 -36.02 20.40 -8.78
CA LEU A 652 -36.92 19.74 -7.83
C LEU A 652 -36.80 20.35 -6.42
N LEU A 653 -35.59 20.56 -5.91
CA LEU A 653 -35.40 21.17 -4.58
C LEU A 653 -35.93 22.60 -4.52
N LEU A 654 -35.64 23.41 -5.54
CA LEU A 654 -36.10 24.80 -5.63
C LEU A 654 -37.62 24.90 -5.75
N GLN A 655 -38.23 24.14 -6.66
CA GLN A 655 -39.67 24.21 -6.96
C GLN A 655 -40.53 23.56 -5.85
N ALA A 656 -39.99 22.58 -5.12
CA ALA A 656 -40.61 22.05 -3.89
C ALA A 656 -40.38 22.94 -2.65
N GLY A 657 -39.64 24.04 -2.77
CA GLY A 657 -39.35 24.97 -1.67
C GLY A 657 -38.48 24.37 -0.54
N LYS A 658 -37.78 23.26 -0.81
CA LYS A 658 -36.91 22.58 0.17
C LYS A 658 -35.72 23.47 0.53
N LYS A 659 -35.31 23.46 1.81
CA LYS A 659 -34.18 24.25 2.32
C LYS A 659 -33.22 23.38 3.14
N PRO A 660 -32.55 22.41 2.50
CA PRO A 660 -31.61 21.54 3.19
C PRO A 660 -30.42 22.31 3.77
N ASP A 661 -29.85 21.79 4.86
CA ASP A 661 -28.58 22.23 5.41
C ASP A 661 -27.40 21.63 4.63
N ILE A 662 -27.56 20.41 4.12
CA ILE A 662 -26.56 19.68 3.34
C ILE A 662 -27.17 19.14 2.05
N ILE A 663 -26.51 19.39 0.92
CA ILE A 663 -26.69 18.61 -0.31
C ILE A 663 -25.41 17.81 -0.53
N HIS A 664 -25.53 16.49 -0.61
CA HIS A 664 -24.41 15.56 -0.75
C HIS A 664 -24.45 14.89 -2.12
N CYS A 665 -23.50 15.22 -2.99
CA CYS A 665 -23.34 14.63 -4.31
C CYS A 665 -22.24 13.55 -4.33
N HIS A 666 -22.42 12.54 -5.17
CA HIS A 666 -21.57 11.35 -5.29
C HIS A 666 -21.12 11.12 -6.74
N ASP A 667 -19.80 10.99 -6.92
CA ASP A 667 -19.10 10.79 -8.20
C ASP A 667 -19.46 11.76 -9.35
N TRP A 668 -18.78 11.59 -10.50
CA TRP A 668 -18.79 12.55 -11.60
C TRP A 668 -20.18 12.82 -12.17
N GLN A 669 -21.08 11.84 -12.08
CA GLN A 669 -22.47 11.91 -12.53
C GLN A 669 -23.23 13.05 -11.83
N THR A 670 -22.94 13.31 -10.56
CA THR A 670 -23.62 14.36 -9.78
C THR A 670 -22.69 15.50 -9.37
N ALA A 671 -21.41 15.43 -9.74
CA ALA A 671 -20.43 16.50 -9.52
C ALA A 671 -20.84 17.87 -10.11
N PHE A 672 -21.71 17.88 -11.14
CA PHE A 672 -22.30 19.10 -11.70
C PHE A 672 -23.16 19.89 -10.70
N VAL A 673 -23.70 19.24 -9.66
CA VAL A 673 -24.54 19.88 -8.62
C VAL A 673 -23.78 21.03 -7.94
N ALA A 674 -22.47 20.89 -7.71
CA ALA A 674 -21.68 21.90 -7.01
C ALA A 674 -21.56 23.25 -7.77
N PRO A 675 -21.09 23.31 -9.05
CA PRO A 675 -21.10 24.55 -9.82
C PRO A 675 -22.52 25.04 -10.13
N LEU A 676 -23.47 24.14 -10.46
CA LEU A 676 -24.87 24.52 -10.70
C LEU A 676 -25.45 25.27 -9.50
N TYR A 677 -25.27 24.73 -8.30
CA TYR A 677 -25.81 25.31 -7.07
C TYR A 677 -25.36 26.76 -6.86
N TRP A 678 -24.05 27.03 -6.94
CA TRP A 678 -23.52 28.37 -6.70
C TRP A 678 -23.81 29.35 -7.84
N ASP A 679 -23.64 28.94 -9.08
CA ASP A 679 -23.81 29.85 -10.23
C ASP A 679 -25.29 30.13 -10.53
N LEU A 680 -26.22 29.19 -10.27
CA LEU A 680 -27.61 29.27 -10.73
C LEU A 680 -28.71 29.19 -9.65
N TYR A 681 -28.48 28.57 -8.47
CA TYR A 681 -29.57 28.28 -7.51
C TYR A 681 -29.51 29.05 -6.20
N ALA A 682 -28.31 29.25 -5.63
CA ALA A 682 -28.15 30.14 -4.48
C ALA A 682 -28.63 31.58 -4.78
N PRO A 683 -28.39 32.17 -5.97
CA PRO A 683 -29.01 33.45 -6.36
C PRO A 683 -30.53 33.42 -6.52
N LYS A 684 -31.14 32.25 -6.72
CA LYS A 684 -32.61 32.06 -6.82
C LYS A 684 -33.30 31.77 -5.47
N GLY A 685 -32.54 31.73 -4.37
CA GLY A 685 -33.06 31.53 -3.01
C GLY A 685 -32.92 30.12 -2.43
N LEU A 686 -32.38 29.16 -3.20
CA LEU A 686 -31.93 27.87 -2.66
C LEU A 686 -30.49 28.03 -2.16
N ASN A 687 -30.31 28.76 -1.06
CA ASN A 687 -28.99 29.22 -0.55
C ASN A 687 -28.64 28.74 0.87
N SER A 688 -29.50 27.94 1.50
CA SER A 688 -29.26 27.35 2.83
C SER A 688 -28.09 26.36 2.80
N ALA A 689 -28.13 25.42 1.87
CA ALA A 689 -27.29 24.24 1.86
C ALA A 689 -25.79 24.53 1.78
N ARG A 690 -25.01 23.67 2.43
CA ARG A 690 -23.60 23.45 2.11
C ARG A 690 -23.50 22.23 1.20
N ILE A 691 -22.58 22.26 0.25
CA ILE A 691 -22.37 21.16 -0.69
C ILE A 691 -21.27 20.24 -0.14
N CYS A 692 -21.61 18.99 0.10
CA CYS A 692 -20.66 17.90 0.28
C CYS A 692 -20.50 17.13 -1.05
N PHE A 693 -19.28 16.74 -1.39
CA PHE A 693 -19.02 15.88 -2.54
C PHE A 693 -18.12 14.71 -2.16
N THR A 694 -18.57 13.48 -2.43
CA THR A 694 -17.74 12.27 -2.29
C THR A 694 -17.36 11.73 -3.66
N CYS A 695 -16.05 11.53 -3.87
CA CYS A 695 -15.58 10.71 -4.97
C CYS A 695 -15.22 9.31 -4.47
N HIS A 696 -15.85 8.29 -5.02
CA HIS A 696 -15.64 6.88 -4.69
C HIS A 696 -14.51 6.27 -5.52
N ASN A 697 -14.24 6.78 -6.73
CA ASN A 697 -13.05 6.42 -7.51
C ASN A 697 -12.65 7.52 -8.52
N PHE A 698 -11.47 8.15 -8.30
CA PHE A 698 -10.90 9.20 -9.15
C PHE A 698 -10.42 8.73 -10.54
N GLU A 699 -10.61 7.45 -10.88
CA GLU A 699 -10.51 6.93 -12.25
C GLU A 699 -11.65 7.46 -13.16
N TYR A 700 -12.88 7.60 -12.63
CA TYR A 700 -14.06 8.00 -13.40
C TYR A 700 -14.32 9.50 -13.26
N GLN A 701 -13.66 10.31 -14.08
CA GLN A 701 -13.67 11.78 -13.94
C GLN A 701 -14.78 12.51 -14.70
N GLY A 702 -15.47 11.84 -15.63
CA GLY A 702 -16.51 12.43 -16.47
C GLY A 702 -16.01 13.42 -17.52
N THR A 703 -14.72 13.38 -17.88
CA THR A 703 -14.07 14.39 -18.74
C THR A 703 -14.63 14.38 -20.17
N ALA A 704 -15.21 15.50 -20.60
CA ALA A 704 -15.88 15.67 -21.91
C ALA A 704 -15.53 17.02 -22.57
N PRO A 705 -15.82 17.23 -23.87
CA PRO A 705 -15.63 18.52 -24.54
C PRO A 705 -16.35 19.66 -23.82
N ALA A 706 -15.68 20.81 -23.67
CA ALA A 706 -16.18 21.92 -22.89
C ALA A 706 -17.57 22.45 -23.32
N SER A 707 -17.92 22.29 -24.59
CA SER A 707 -19.22 22.65 -25.16
C SER A 707 -20.41 21.92 -24.52
N GLU A 708 -20.24 20.69 -24.05
CA GLU A 708 -21.36 19.92 -23.46
C GLU A 708 -21.79 20.46 -22.09
N LEU A 709 -20.93 21.22 -21.40
CA LEU A 709 -21.28 21.87 -20.13
C LEU A 709 -22.36 22.96 -20.32
N ALA A 710 -22.52 23.51 -21.52
CA ALA A 710 -23.61 24.43 -21.83
C ALA A 710 -24.98 23.77 -21.73
N SER A 711 -25.09 22.46 -21.96
CA SER A 711 -26.37 21.76 -22.04
C SER A 711 -27.17 21.83 -20.74
N CYS A 712 -26.52 21.72 -19.57
CA CYS A 712 -27.18 21.89 -18.27
C CYS A 712 -27.34 23.38 -17.84
N GLY A 713 -26.91 24.34 -18.66
CA GLY A 713 -27.08 25.78 -18.47
C GLY A 713 -25.94 26.48 -17.72
N LEU A 714 -24.75 25.87 -17.66
CA LEU A 714 -23.54 26.45 -17.08
C LEU A 714 -22.74 27.25 -18.12
N ASP A 715 -22.07 28.33 -17.68
CA ASP A 715 -21.25 29.16 -18.57
C ASP A 715 -19.89 28.51 -18.87
N VAL A 716 -19.75 28.00 -20.11
CA VAL A 716 -18.54 27.36 -20.62
C VAL A 716 -17.33 28.29 -20.62
N HIS A 717 -17.50 29.58 -20.94
CA HIS A 717 -16.39 30.55 -20.94
C HIS A 717 -15.97 30.94 -19.52
N HIS A 718 -16.90 30.93 -18.56
CA HIS A 718 -16.57 31.14 -17.16
C HIS A 718 -15.89 29.91 -16.53
N LEU A 719 -16.28 28.69 -16.92
CA LEU A 719 -15.87 27.47 -16.22
C LEU A 719 -14.75 26.67 -16.91
N ASN A 720 -14.58 26.75 -18.23
CA ASN A 720 -13.43 26.15 -18.92
C ASN A 720 -12.16 27.01 -18.75
N ARG A 721 -11.67 27.07 -17.51
CA ARG A 721 -10.40 27.71 -17.13
C ARG A 721 -9.56 26.81 -16.23
N PRO A 722 -8.22 26.97 -16.18
CA PRO A 722 -7.35 26.16 -15.33
C PRO A 722 -7.72 26.23 -13.84
N ASP A 723 -8.22 27.40 -13.39
CA ASP A 723 -8.64 27.69 -12.02
C ASP A 723 -10.09 27.24 -11.71
N ARG A 724 -10.76 26.57 -12.65
CA ARG A 724 -12.14 26.08 -12.56
C ARG A 724 -12.22 24.63 -13.06
N MET A 725 -13.01 24.36 -14.11
CA MET A 725 -13.37 23.01 -14.54
C MET A 725 -12.55 22.47 -15.72
N GLN A 726 -11.64 23.25 -16.32
CA GLN A 726 -10.81 22.76 -17.43
C GLN A 726 -10.00 21.53 -17.03
N ASP A 727 -9.96 20.50 -17.87
CA ASP A 727 -9.16 19.30 -17.61
C ASP A 727 -7.65 19.62 -17.61
N ASN A 728 -6.90 18.99 -16.71
CA ASN A 728 -5.46 19.25 -16.57
C ASN A 728 -4.62 18.61 -17.70
N SER A 729 -5.22 17.76 -18.53
CA SER A 729 -4.57 17.02 -19.63
C SER A 729 -5.02 17.51 -21.02
N ALA A 730 -6.18 18.17 -21.11
CA ALA A 730 -6.80 18.57 -22.39
C ALA A 730 -7.56 19.90 -22.24
N TYR A 731 -7.00 20.98 -22.79
CA TYR A 731 -7.50 22.36 -22.62
C TYR A 731 -8.89 22.61 -23.28
N ASP A 732 -9.29 21.78 -24.23
CA ASP A 732 -10.60 21.78 -24.89
C ASP A 732 -11.70 21.09 -24.07
N LYS A 733 -11.34 20.42 -22.98
CA LYS A 733 -12.23 19.58 -22.17
C LYS A 733 -12.47 20.14 -20.77
N VAL A 734 -13.61 19.78 -20.20
CA VAL A 734 -13.97 20.02 -18.81
C VAL A 734 -14.04 18.72 -18.02
N ASN A 735 -13.77 18.82 -16.73
CA ASN A 735 -13.66 17.72 -15.79
C ASN A 735 -14.65 17.95 -14.63
N PRO A 736 -15.81 17.25 -14.61
CA PRO A 736 -16.82 17.37 -13.57
C PRO A 736 -16.28 17.18 -12.15
N ILE A 737 -15.43 16.17 -11.91
CA ILE A 737 -14.81 15.94 -10.60
C ILE A 737 -13.99 17.17 -10.15
N LYS A 738 -13.16 17.73 -11.04
CA LYS A 738 -12.41 18.98 -10.77
C LYS A 738 -13.35 20.11 -10.37
N GLY A 739 -14.50 20.23 -11.05
CA GLY A 739 -15.58 21.16 -10.67
C GLY A 739 -16.06 20.94 -9.24
N ALA A 740 -16.46 19.73 -8.87
CA ALA A 740 -16.92 19.47 -7.51
C ALA A 740 -15.83 19.66 -6.44
N ILE A 741 -14.57 19.31 -6.71
CA ILE A 741 -13.46 19.61 -5.80
C ILE A 741 -13.31 21.13 -5.61
N VAL A 742 -13.45 21.95 -6.66
CA VAL A 742 -13.35 23.41 -6.56
C VAL A 742 -14.56 24.00 -5.82
N PHE A 743 -15.79 23.63 -6.20
CA PHE A 743 -17.02 24.31 -5.80
C PHE A 743 -17.68 23.78 -4.50
N SER A 744 -17.45 22.53 -4.08
CA SER A 744 -18.07 21.99 -2.85
C SER A 744 -17.46 22.58 -1.57
N ASN A 745 -18.22 22.66 -0.48
CA ASN A 745 -17.70 23.11 0.82
C ASN A 745 -16.89 22.01 1.52
N ILE A 746 -17.33 20.76 1.36
CA ILE A 746 -16.69 19.55 1.87
C ILE A 746 -16.39 18.64 0.67
N VAL A 747 -15.21 18.02 0.65
CA VAL A 747 -14.83 17.00 -0.32
C VAL A 747 -14.36 15.77 0.46
N THR A 748 -14.94 14.60 0.20
CA THR A 748 -14.46 13.35 0.79
C THR A 748 -14.07 12.31 -0.26
N THR A 749 -13.29 11.33 0.19
CA THR A 749 -13.12 10.05 -0.49
C THR A 749 -13.18 8.93 0.53
N VAL A 750 -13.28 7.70 0.04
CA VAL A 750 -13.79 6.53 0.76
C VAL A 750 -12.75 5.77 1.61
N SER A 751 -11.53 6.30 1.77
CA SER A 751 -10.60 5.85 2.82
C SER A 751 -9.48 6.88 3.14
N PRO A 752 -8.89 6.87 4.35
CA PRO A 752 -7.73 7.69 4.71
C PRO A 752 -6.48 7.46 3.85
N THR A 753 -6.06 6.22 3.62
CA THR A 753 -4.89 5.90 2.77
C THR A 753 -5.16 6.28 1.32
N TYR A 754 -6.36 6.00 0.78
CA TYR A 754 -6.70 6.38 -0.59
C TYR A 754 -6.71 7.91 -0.77
N ALA A 755 -7.14 8.68 0.23
CA ALA A 755 -7.02 10.14 0.24
C ALA A 755 -5.56 10.65 0.19
N GLN A 756 -4.58 9.85 0.62
CA GLN A 756 -3.16 10.14 0.46
C GLN A 756 -2.66 9.72 -0.93
N GLU A 757 -3.00 8.51 -1.40
CA GLU A 757 -2.67 8.00 -2.73
C GLU A 757 -3.11 8.98 -3.84
N VAL A 758 -4.34 9.51 -3.79
CA VAL A 758 -4.84 10.45 -4.82
C VAL A 758 -4.26 11.87 -4.74
N ARG A 759 -3.40 12.13 -3.74
CA ARG A 759 -2.64 13.39 -3.62
C ARG A 759 -1.22 13.27 -4.16
N THR A 760 -0.76 12.07 -4.53
CA THR A 760 0.49 11.89 -5.29
C THR A 760 0.25 12.07 -6.79
N VAL A 761 1.33 12.24 -7.58
CA VAL A 761 1.23 12.45 -9.04
C VAL A 761 0.67 11.20 -9.72
N GLU A 762 1.05 10.04 -9.23
CA GLU A 762 0.79 8.69 -9.75
C GLU A 762 -0.66 8.26 -9.47
N GLY A 763 -1.09 8.34 -8.20
CA GLY A 763 -2.42 7.93 -7.77
C GLY A 763 -3.50 8.94 -8.12
N GLY A 764 -3.19 10.24 -8.11
CA GLY A 764 -4.18 11.31 -8.28
C GLY A 764 -4.71 11.56 -9.69
N ARG A 765 -4.32 10.74 -10.68
CA ARG A 765 -4.86 10.79 -12.08
C ARG A 765 -5.02 12.21 -12.65
N GLY A 766 -3.99 13.04 -12.50
CA GLY A 766 -3.98 14.45 -12.93
C GLY A 766 -4.68 15.47 -12.02
N LEU A 767 -5.52 15.04 -11.06
CA LEU A 767 -6.25 15.91 -10.13
C LEU A 767 -5.49 16.24 -8.84
N HIS A 768 -4.36 15.57 -8.57
CA HIS A 768 -3.54 15.74 -7.36
C HIS A 768 -3.21 17.21 -7.03
N ALA A 769 -2.95 18.05 -8.04
CA ALA A 769 -2.64 19.47 -7.83
C ALA A 769 -3.86 20.24 -7.29
N THR A 770 -5.06 19.96 -7.81
CA THR A 770 -6.33 20.55 -7.35
C THR A 770 -6.71 20.02 -5.96
N LEU A 771 -6.51 18.73 -5.70
CA LEU A 771 -6.76 18.12 -4.38
C LEU A 771 -5.82 18.70 -3.30
N ASN A 772 -4.53 18.88 -3.62
CA ASN A 772 -3.57 19.51 -2.69
C ASN A 772 -3.86 21.01 -2.46
N PHE A 773 -4.27 21.75 -3.49
CA PHE A 773 -4.72 23.15 -3.33
C PHE A 773 -5.96 23.27 -2.41
N HIS A 774 -6.86 22.30 -2.49
CA HIS A 774 -8.08 22.23 -1.66
C HIS A 774 -7.95 21.35 -0.40
N ALA A 775 -6.73 20.96 0.01
CA ALA A 775 -6.51 19.97 1.07
C ALA A 775 -7.22 20.29 2.42
N LYS A 776 -7.41 21.58 2.75
CA LYS A 776 -8.13 22.00 3.98
C LYS A 776 -9.62 21.60 4.04
N LYS A 777 -10.20 21.14 2.92
CA LYS A 777 -11.58 20.63 2.84
C LYS A 777 -11.65 19.21 2.24
N PHE A 778 -10.52 18.52 2.07
CA PHE A 778 -10.45 17.18 1.50
C PHE A 778 -10.05 16.15 2.57
N VAL A 779 -10.91 15.17 2.81
CA VAL A 779 -10.74 14.17 3.89
C VAL A 779 -11.03 12.76 3.37
N GLY A 780 -10.23 11.77 3.79
CA GLY A 780 -10.56 10.36 3.61
C GLY A 780 -11.35 9.84 4.80
N ILE A 781 -12.54 9.28 4.57
CA ILE A 781 -13.36 8.61 5.59
C ILE A 781 -13.60 7.19 5.10
N LEU A 782 -13.20 6.19 5.90
CA LEU A 782 -13.42 4.78 5.57
C LEU A 782 -14.93 4.48 5.52
N ASN A 783 -15.38 3.70 4.55
CA ASN A 783 -16.78 3.29 4.50
C ASN A 783 -17.11 2.26 5.59
N GLY A 784 -18.37 2.24 6.05
CA GLY A 784 -18.92 1.09 6.77
C GLY A 784 -19.57 0.06 5.83
N ILE A 785 -20.10 -1.01 6.42
CA ILE A 785 -21.06 -1.94 5.82
C ILE A 785 -22.40 -1.88 6.55
N ASP A 786 -23.48 -2.29 5.89
CA ASP A 786 -24.77 -2.49 6.56
C ASP A 786 -24.71 -3.80 7.37
N THR A 787 -24.41 -3.66 8.66
CA THR A 787 -24.26 -4.78 9.61
C THR A 787 -25.58 -5.43 10.02
N ASP A 788 -26.72 -4.84 9.68
CA ASP A 788 -28.05 -5.42 9.87
C ASP A 788 -28.35 -6.37 8.70
N ALA A 789 -28.08 -5.93 7.46
CA ALA A 789 -28.24 -6.72 6.26
C ALA A 789 -27.18 -7.83 6.09
N TRP A 790 -25.94 -7.59 6.54
CA TRP A 790 -24.81 -8.53 6.46
C TRP A 790 -24.45 -9.04 7.87
N ASN A 791 -25.22 -10.01 8.34
CA ASN A 791 -25.11 -10.59 9.68
C ASN A 791 -25.28 -12.11 9.65
N PRO A 792 -24.23 -12.93 9.87
CA PRO A 792 -24.36 -14.40 9.83
C PRO A 792 -25.32 -14.96 10.89
N ALA A 793 -25.68 -14.20 11.93
CA ALA A 793 -26.65 -14.60 12.94
C ALA A 793 -28.12 -14.47 12.50
N SER A 794 -28.41 -13.69 11.44
CA SER A 794 -29.78 -13.41 10.97
C SER A 794 -29.95 -13.45 9.45
N ASP A 795 -28.89 -13.77 8.70
CA ASP A 795 -28.92 -13.86 7.24
C ASP A 795 -29.73 -15.08 6.77
N THR A 796 -30.87 -14.81 6.13
CA THR A 796 -31.81 -15.81 5.63
C THR A 796 -31.37 -16.49 4.32
N LEU A 797 -30.29 -16.02 3.69
CA LEU A 797 -29.70 -16.66 2.50
C LEU A 797 -28.61 -17.68 2.86
N LEU A 798 -28.25 -17.82 4.13
CA LEU A 798 -27.41 -18.91 4.64
C LEU A 798 -28.24 -20.18 4.91
N LYS A 799 -27.58 -21.35 4.84
CA LYS A 799 -28.24 -22.62 5.22
C LYS A 799 -28.44 -22.71 6.74
N VAL A 800 -27.45 -22.22 7.49
CA VAL A 800 -27.41 -22.26 8.96
C VAL A 800 -26.81 -20.95 9.43
N GLN A 801 -27.45 -20.30 10.40
CA GLN A 801 -26.97 -19.06 11.02
C GLN A 801 -25.89 -19.36 12.07
N TYR A 802 -24.99 -18.43 12.33
CA TYR A 802 -23.89 -18.59 13.30
C TYR A 802 -23.40 -17.24 13.84
N THR A 803 -22.57 -17.27 14.88
CA THR A 803 -22.08 -16.06 15.57
C THR A 803 -20.56 -16.08 15.73
N ALA A 804 -19.99 -15.08 16.41
CA ALA A 804 -18.58 -15.11 16.80
C ALA A 804 -18.28 -16.09 17.96
N PHE A 805 -19.30 -16.56 18.68
CA PHE A 805 -19.18 -17.43 19.85
C PHE A 805 -19.61 -18.88 19.58
N ASP A 806 -20.40 -19.09 18.54
CA ASP A 806 -20.76 -20.38 17.96
C ASP A 806 -20.45 -20.32 16.46
N THR A 807 -19.49 -21.13 16.02
CA THR A 807 -19.04 -21.18 14.61
C THR A 807 -19.40 -22.50 13.91
N GLU A 808 -20.20 -23.38 14.52
CA GLU A 808 -20.57 -24.68 13.91
C GLU A 808 -21.33 -24.48 12.60
N GLY A 809 -22.26 -23.51 12.57
CA GLY A 809 -22.97 -23.10 11.35
C GLY A 809 -22.05 -22.62 10.22
N LYS A 810 -20.84 -22.14 10.51
CA LYS A 810 -19.85 -21.79 9.47
C LYS A 810 -19.34 -23.04 8.74
N ALA A 811 -19.04 -24.11 9.49
CA ALA A 811 -18.64 -25.40 8.92
C ALA A 811 -19.79 -26.05 8.12
N GLU A 812 -21.04 -25.92 8.59
CA GLU A 812 -22.24 -26.36 7.86
C GLU A 812 -22.42 -25.61 6.53
N ASN A 813 -22.23 -24.28 6.49
CA ASN A 813 -22.29 -23.52 5.24
C ASN A 813 -21.14 -23.90 4.28
N LYS A 814 -19.93 -24.15 4.81
CA LYS A 814 -18.79 -24.66 4.02
C LYS A 814 -19.12 -25.99 3.33
N GLU A 815 -19.71 -26.93 4.07
CA GLU A 815 -20.11 -28.22 3.53
C GLU A 815 -21.35 -28.14 2.62
N ALA A 816 -22.26 -27.18 2.85
CA ALA A 816 -23.35 -26.88 1.94
C ALA A 816 -22.87 -26.31 0.59
N LEU A 817 -21.90 -25.38 0.61
CA LEU A 817 -21.32 -24.83 -0.61
C LEU A 817 -20.56 -25.90 -1.40
N ARG A 818 -19.78 -26.75 -0.72
CA ARG A 818 -19.08 -27.88 -1.34
C ARG A 818 -20.04 -28.77 -2.11
N ARG A 819 -21.14 -29.19 -1.49
CA ARG A 819 -22.19 -29.99 -2.16
C ARG A 819 -22.89 -29.22 -3.29
N LYS A 820 -23.26 -27.94 -3.08
CA LYS A 820 -23.90 -27.08 -4.11
C LYS A 820 -23.03 -26.88 -5.36
N LEU A 821 -21.71 -26.92 -5.21
CA LEU A 821 -20.74 -26.74 -6.30
C LEU A 821 -20.04 -28.05 -6.74
N SER A 822 -20.45 -29.20 -6.20
CA SER A 822 -19.82 -30.51 -6.43
C SER A 822 -18.30 -30.50 -6.22
N LEU A 823 -17.84 -29.87 -5.14
CA LEU A 823 -16.46 -29.91 -4.65
C LEU A 823 -16.27 -31.05 -3.65
N TYR A 824 -15.06 -31.60 -3.58
CA TYR A 824 -14.68 -32.67 -2.65
C TYR A 824 -14.88 -32.24 -1.19
N SER A 825 -15.57 -33.08 -0.41
CA SER A 825 -15.93 -32.78 0.99
C SER A 825 -15.25 -33.65 2.04
N ALA A 826 -14.74 -34.83 1.68
CA ALA A 826 -14.24 -35.82 2.64
C ALA A 826 -13.06 -35.35 3.49
N ASN A 827 -12.32 -34.31 3.06
CA ASN A 827 -11.39 -33.58 3.92
C ASN A 827 -12.05 -32.32 4.51
N VAL A 828 -12.58 -32.45 5.73
CA VAL A 828 -13.18 -31.34 6.50
C VAL A 828 -12.17 -30.21 6.74
N ARG A 829 -10.89 -30.55 7.01
CA ARG A 829 -9.79 -29.60 7.28
C ARG A 829 -9.06 -29.11 6.03
N GLN A 830 -9.62 -29.29 4.82
CA GLN A 830 -9.09 -28.65 3.63
C GLN A 830 -9.51 -27.16 3.61
N PRO A 831 -8.59 -26.18 3.50
CA PRO A 831 -8.94 -24.77 3.45
C PRO A 831 -9.65 -24.43 2.14
N LEU A 832 -10.66 -23.56 2.21
CA LEU A 832 -11.45 -23.05 1.10
C LEU A 832 -11.28 -21.53 1.00
N ILE A 833 -10.80 -21.07 -0.16
CA ILE A 833 -10.65 -19.65 -0.48
C ILE A 833 -11.84 -19.16 -1.30
N GLY A 834 -12.44 -18.06 -0.85
CA GLY A 834 -13.41 -17.28 -1.61
C GLY A 834 -12.76 -16.10 -2.35
N CYS A 835 -13.28 -15.80 -3.54
CA CYS A 835 -13.07 -14.52 -4.22
C CYS A 835 -14.39 -14.08 -4.85
N ILE A 836 -14.88 -12.88 -4.50
CA ILE A 836 -16.08 -12.29 -5.11
C ILE A 836 -15.72 -10.89 -5.58
N THR A 837 -15.73 -10.65 -6.90
CA THR A 837 -15.26 -9.38 -7.47
C THR A 837 -15.72 -9.15 -8.91
N ARG A 838 -15.58 -7.92 -9.41
CA ARG A 838 -15.64 -7.63 -10.86
C ARG A 838 -14.28 -7.92 -11.48
N LEU A 839 -14.22 -8.70 -12.54
CA LEU A 839 -12.96 -9.10 -13.19
C LEU A 839 -12.42 -7.98 -14.09
N VAL A 840 -11.87 -6.94 -13.47
CA VAL A 840 -11.28 -5.75 -14.13
C VAL A 840 -9.84 -5.52 -13.67
N PRO A 841 -8.97 -4.84 -14.44
CA PRO A 841 -7.55 -4.67 -14.11
C PRO A 841 -7.27 -4.11 -12.71
N GLN A 842 -8.12 -3.19 -12.22
CA GLN A 842 -8.10 -2.67 -10.85
C GLN A 842 -8.01 -3.79 -9.78
N LYS A 843 -8.72 -4.90 -9.99
CA LYS A 843 -8.89 -5.99 -9.01
C LYS A 843 -7.80 -7.07 -9.10
N GLY A 844 -6.72 -6.82 -9.85
CA GLY A 844 -5.57 -7.72 -9.92
C GLY A 844 -5.88 -9.07 -10.54
N VAL A 845 -6.63 -9.10 -11.65
CA VAL A 845 -7.09 -10.36 -12.29
C VAL A 845 -5.98 -11.37 -12.58
N HIS A 846 -4.76 -10.93 -12.86
CA HIS A 846 -3.60 -11.82 -13.01
C HIS A 846 -3.18 -12.48 -11.68
N LEU A 847 -3.28 -11.76 -10.55
CA LEU A 847 -3.08 -12.32 -9.21
C LEU A 847 -4.25 -13.23 -8.79
N ILE A 848 -5.48 -12.96 -9.21
CA ILE A 848 -6.63 -13.88 -8.99
C ILE A 848 -6.42 -15.19 -9.75
N ARG A 849 -5.99 -15.11 -11.02
CA ARG A 849 -5.62 -16.27 -11.85
C ARG A 849 -4.49 -17.07 -11.22
N HIS A 850 -3.44 -16.40 -10.75
CA HIS A 850 -2.33 -17.04 -10.03
C HIS A 850 -2.79 -17.70 -8.73
N ALA A 851 -3.63 -17.01 -7.94
CA ALA A 851 -4.15 -17.50 -6.68
C ALA A 851 -4.92 -18.81 -6.82
N LEU A 852 -5.72 -18.98 -7.88
CA LEU A 852 -6.38 -20.25 -8.21
C LEU A 852 -5.37 -21.41 -8.25
N TYR A 853 -4.28 -21.26 -9.04
CA TYR A 853 -3.28 -22.32 -9.18
C TYR A 853 -2.48 -22.54 -7.89
N ARG A 854 -2.00 -21.47 -7.22
CA ARG A 854 -1.25 -21.59 -5.95
C ARG A 854 -2.10 -22.21 -4.84
N THR A 855 -3.40 -21.94 -4.79
CA THR A 855 -4.33 -22.55 -3.83
C THR A 855 -4.38 -24.06 -3.99
N LEU A 856 -4.46 -24.55 -5.23
CA LEU A 856 -4.49 -25.98 -5.55
C LEU A 856 -3.15 -26.66 -5.25
N GLU A 857 -2.04 -26.00 -5.57
CA GLU A 857 -0.68 -26.48 -5.25
C GLU A 857 -0.45 -26.63 -3.73
N LEU A 858 -0.95 -25.67 -2.94
CA LEU A 858 -0.95 -25.73 -1.47
C LEU A 858 -2.02 -26.69 -0.89
N GLY A 859 -2.75 -27.42 -1.74
CA GLY A 859 -3.73 -28.43 -1.36
C GLY A 859 -5.06 -27.88 -0.84
N GLY A 860 -5.39 -26.61 -1.12
CA GLY A 860 -6.67 -25.99 -0.77
C GLY A 860 -7.74 -26.13 -1.86
N GLN A 861 -8.87 -25.46 -1.63
CA GLN A 861 -9.96 -25.31 -2.59
C GLN A 861 -10.20 -23.84 -2.93
N PHE A 862 -10.69 -23.55 -4.14
CA PHE A 862 -10.87 -22.18 -4.62
C PHE A 862 -12.25 -21.97 -5.28
N VAL A 863 -12.97 -20.92 -4.87
CA VAL A 863 -14.25 -20.53 -5.48
C VAL A 863 -14.21 -19.04 -5.87
N LEU A 864 -14.38 -18.79 -7.17
CA LEU A 864 -14.53 -17.44 -7.73
C LEU A 864 -16.00 -17.19 -8.11
N LEU A 865 -16.52 -16.03 -7.74
CA LEU A 865 -17.78 -15.48 -8.23
C LEU A 865 -17.56 -14.08 -8.82
N GLY A 866 -17.76 -13.93 -10.12
CA GLY A 866 -17.51 -12.64 -10.78
C GLY A 866 -17.42 -12.70 -12.30
N SER A 867 -17.90 -11.67 -12.98
CA SER A 867 -17.79 -11.49 -14.43
C SER A 867 -16.96 -10.26 -14.79
N SER A 868 -16.55 -10.18 -16.06
CA SER A 868 -15.87 -8.99 -16.62
C SER A 868 -16.75 -8.28 -17.66
N PRO A 869 -16.82 -6.93 -17.62
CA PRO A 869 -17.30 -6.15 -18.77
C PRO A 869 -16.26 -6.10 -19.91
N VAL A 870 -15.01 -6.54 -19.67
CA VAL A 870 -13.92 -6.49 -20.63
C VAL A 870 -13.82 -7.83 -21.37
N SER A 871 -14.28 -7.86 -22.62
CA SER A 871 -14.52 -9.11 -23.37
C SER A 871 -13.28 -9.98 -23.66
N HIS A 872 -12.06 -9.55 -23.34
CA HIS A 872 -10.88 -10.44 -23.38
C HIS A 872 -10.61 -11.10 -22.01
N ILE A 873 -10.82 -10.38 -20.90
CA ILE A 873 -10.71 -10.94 -19.54
C ILE A 873 -11.85 -11.93 -19.30
N GLN A 874 -13.07 -11.62 -19.78
CA GLN A 874 -14.21 -12.53 -19.69
C GLN A 874 -13.87 -13.89 -20.34
N ARG A 875 -13.37 -13.90 -21.58
CA ARG A 875 -12.97 -15.12 -22.29
C ARG A 875 -11.83 -15.88 -21.61
N GLU A 876 -10.79 -15.19 -21.13
CA GLU A 876 -9.70 -15.83 -20.38
C GLU A 876 -10.24 -16.59 -19.15
N PHE A 877 -11.18 -16.01 -18.42
CA PHE A 877 -11.78 -16.67 -17.27
C PHE A 877 -12.82 -17.74 -17.65
N GLU A 878 -13.50 -17.62 -18.80
CA GLU A 878 -14.37 -18.66 -19.37
C GLU A 878 -13.57 -19.91 -19.77
N ASP A 879 -12.42 -19.75 -20.44
CA ASP A 879 -11.51 -20.85 -20.79
C ASP A 879 -11.02 -21.59 -19.53
N ILE A 880 -10.67 -20.85 -18.47
CA ILE A 880 -10.29 -21.42 -17.17
C ILE A 880 -11.51 -22.09 -16.49
N ALA A 881 -12.71 -21.49 -16.54
CA ALA A 881 -13.92 -22.09 -15.96
C ALA A 881 -14.28 -23.41 -16.62
N ASN A 882 -14.10 -23.53 -17.95
CA ASN A 882 -14.25 -24.76 -18.71
C ASN A 882 -13.20 -25.82 -18.28
N GLN A 883 -11.93 -25.44 -18.14
CA GLN A 883 -10.86 -26.33 -17.65
C GLN A 883 -11.17 -26.89 -16.24
N PHE A 884 -11.78 -26.09 -15.38
CA PHE A 884 -12.10 -26.46 -14.00
C PHE A 884 -13.55 -26.94 -13.78
N GLN A 885 -14.34 -27.16 -14.83
CA GLN A 885 -15.78 -27.44 -14.72
C GLN A 885 -16.10 -28.69 -13.88
N SER A 886 -15.30 -29.75 -14.00
CA SER A 886 -15.45 -31.02 -13.26
C SER A 886 -14.37 -31.27 -12.19
N HIS A 887 -13.53 -30.27 -11.89
CA HIS A 887 -12.39 -30.43 -10.98
C HIS A 887 -12.82 -30.60 -9.52
N GLU A 888 -12.14 -31.42 -8.72
CA GLU A 888 -12.57 -31.72 -7.34
C GLU A 888 -12.40 -30.55 -6.34
N HIS A 889 -11.54 -29.58 -6.66
CA HIS A 889 -11.12 -28.54 -5.72
C HIS A 889 -11.30 -27.09 -6.20
N ALA A 890 -11.79 -26.82 -7.41
CA ALA A 890 -11.93 -25.45 -7.90
C ALA A 890 -13.17 -25.24 -8.78
N ARG A 891 -13.85 -24.09 -8.60
CA ARG A 891 -15.01 -23.65 -9.40
C ARG A 891 -14.97 -22.14 -9.67
N LEU A 892 -15.32 -21.76 -10.89
CA LEU A 892 -15.44 -20.36 -11.30
C LEU A 892 -16.90 -20.13 -11.75
N ILE A 893 -17.57 -19.14 -11.17
CA ILE A 893 -18.97 -18.80 -11.47
C ILE A 893 -18.99 -17.38 -12.06
N LEU A 894 -19.08 -17.29 -13.39
CA LEU A 894 -18.83 -16.05 -14.12
C LEU A 894 -20.07 -15.16 -14.30
N LYS A 895 -20.76 -14.89 -13.20
CA LYS A 895 -21.96 -14.05 -13.12
C LYS A 895 -22.04 -13.31 -11.77
N TYR A 896 -23.02 -12.41 -11.63
CA TYR A 896 -23.48 -11.94 -10.31
C TYR A 896 -24.55 -12.90 -9.76
N ASP A 897 -24.51 -13.17 -8.46
CA ASP A 897 -25.46 -14.03 -7.73
C ASP A 897 -25.36 -13.73 -6.23
N GLU A 898 -26.29 -12.98 -5.65
CA GLU A 898 -26.17 -12.56 -4.24
C GLU A 898 -26.29 -13.74 -3.26
N SER A 899 -27.21 -14.68 -3.50
CA SER A 899 -27.37 -15.87 -2.65
C SER A 899 -26.08 -16.70 -2.61
N LEU A 900 -25.43 -16.87 -3.76
CA LEU A 900 -24.13 -17.55 -3.82
C LEU A 900 -23.00 -16.71 -3.19
N ALA A 901 -23.02 -15.37 -3.32
CA ALA A 901 -22.06 -14.49 -2.68
C ALA A 901 -22.12 -14.61 -1.14
N ARG A 902 -23.32 -14.55 -0.56
CA ARG A 902 -23.57 -14.71 0.88
C ARG A 902 -23.06 -16.06 1.39
N LEU A 903 -23.40 -17.14 0.68
CA LEU A 903 -22.95 -18.48 1.00
C LEU A 903 -21.43 -18.65 0.85
N ILE A 904 -20.78 -17.97 -0.11
CA ILE A 904 -19.30 -17.97 -0.24
C ILE A 904 -18.64 -17.30 0.97
N TYR A 905 -19.07 -16.09 1.39
CA TYR A 905 -18.52 -15.43 2.58
C TYR A 905 -18.66 -16.30 3.84
N ALA A 906 -19.79 -16.99 4.00
CA ALA A 906 -19.99 -17.92 5.11
C ALA A 906 -19.08 -19.16 4.99
N ALA A 907 -19.00 -19.77 3.80
CA ALA A 907 -18.28 -21.00 3.57
C ALA A 907 -16.74 -20.87 3.58
N SER A 908 -16.19 -19.74 3.14
CA SER A 908 -14.74 -19.59 2.98
C SER A 908 -14.02 -19.43 4.32
N ASP A 909 -12.89 -20.12 4.46
CA ASP A 909 -11.95 -19.89 5.57
C ASP A 909 -11.13 -18.62 5.30
N MET A 910 -10.73 -18.41 4.04
CA MET A 910 -9.90 -17.29 3.59
C MET A 910 -10.57 -16.54 2.44
N PHE A 911 -10.33 -15.24 2.31
CA PHE A 911 -10.89 -14.45 1.22
C PHE A 911 -9.83 -13.55 0.58
N ILE A 912 -9.64 -13.61 -0.74
CA ILE A 912 -8.59 -12.83 -1.43
C ILE A 912 -9.11 -11.52 -2.02
N ILE A 913 -8.39 -10.42 -1.77
CA ILE A 913 -8.58 -9.12 -2.42
C ILE A 913 -7.23 -8.58 -2.93
N PRO A 914 -6.67 -9.12 -4.03
CA PRO A 914 -5.34 -8.78 -4.51
C PRO A 914 -5.34 -7.53 -5.43
N SER A 915 -6.05 -6.48 -5.02
CA SER A 915 -6.29 -5.30 -5.87
C SER A 915 -5.01 -4.49 -6.16
N ILE A 916 -4.93 -3.98 -7.39
CA ILE A 916 -3.85 -3.08 -7.83
C ILE A 916 -4.03 -1.68 -7.20
N PHE A 917 -5.27 -1.22 -7.06
CA PHE A 917 -5.64 -0.12 -6.17
C PHE A 917 -7.08 -0.31 -5.70
N GLU A 918 -7.39 0.04 -4.45
CA GLU A 918 -8.72 -0.19 -3.88
C GLU A 918 -9.18 1.05 -3.08
N PRO A 919 -10.06 1.90 -3.64
CA PRO A 919 -10.49 3.13 -2.98
C PRO A 919 -10.99 2.95 -1.55
N CYS A 920 -11.72 1.86 -1.30
CA CYS A 920 -12.09 1.40 0.04
C CYS A 920 -12.04 -0.12 0.12
N GLY A 921 -12.82 -0.78 -0.75
CA GLY A 921 -13.19 -2.18 -0.60
C GLY A 921 -14.25 -2.35 0.50
N LEU A 922 -15.29 -3.14 0.21
CA LEU A 922 -16.26 -3.60 1.21
C LEU A 922 -16.15 -5.11 1.44
N THR A 923 -15.60 -5.84 0.47
CA THR A 923 -15.55 -7.32 0.44
C THR A 923 -14.69 -7.91 1.55
N GLN A 924 -13.66 -7.19 2.00
CA GLN A 924 -12.82 -7.58 3.15
C GLN A 924 -13.55 -7.41 4.49
N MET A 925 -14.37 -6.36 4.64
CA MET A 925 -15.22 -6.15 5.81
C MET A 925 -16.33 -7.21 5.88
N LEU A 926 -16.96 -7.52 4.74
CA LEU A 926 -17.92 -8.62 4.61
C LEU A 926 -17.28 -9.98 4.92
N ALA A 927 -16.07 -10.26 4.41
CA ALA A 927 -15.35 -11.48 4.73
C ALA A 927 -15.09 -11.61 6.25
N MET A 928 -14.53 -10.58 6.88
CA MET A 928 -14.29 -10.55 8.34
C MET A 928 -15.57 -10.71 9.16
N ARG A 929 -16.65 -10.00 8.78
CA ARG A 929 -17.98 -10.11 9.41
C ARG A 929 -18.55 -11.54 9.38
N TYR A 930 -18.21 -12.32 8.36
CA TYR A 930 -18.60 -13.73 8.22
C TYR A 930 -17.47 -14.71 8.67
N GLY A 931 -16.42 -14.21 9.31
CA GLY A 931 -15.33 -15.03 9.86
C GLY A 931 -14.42 -15.66 8.80
N SER A 932 -14.38 -15.11 7.59
CA SER A 932 -13.43 -15.47 6.54
C SER A 932 -12.25 -14.51 6.57
N ILE A 933 -11.04 -15.03 6.80
CA ILE A 933 -9.86 -14.19 7.06
C ILE A 933 -9.35 -13.57 5.74
N PRO A 934 -9.21 -12.24 5.65
CA PRO A 934 -8.83 -11.57 4.42
C PRO A 934 -7.33 -11.71 4.11
N ILE A 935 -7.00 -11.89 2.84
CA ILE A 935 -5.65 -11.88 2.27
C ILE A 935 -5.61 -10.79 1.19
N VAL A 936 -4.93 -9.67 1.45
CA VAL A 936 -5.09 -8.44 0.66
C VAL A 936 -3.78 -7.78 0.26
N ARG A 937 -3.83 -6.93 -0.77
CA ARG A 937 -2.72 -6.01 -1.05
C ARG A 937 -2.84 -4.73 -0.20
N GLU A 938 -1.72 -4.22 0.30
CA GLU A 938 -1.63 -2.93 1.00
C GLU A 938 -1.85 -1.77 0.00
N THR A 939 -3.08 -1.26 -0.05
CA THR A 939 -3.48 -0.08 -0.87
C THR A 939 -4.84 0.44 -0.48
N GLY A 940 -5.02 1.75 -0.53
CA GLY A 940 -6.25 2.45 -0.19
C GLY A 940 -6.93 1.89 1.07
N GLY A 941 -8.24 1.65 1.03
CA GLY A 941 -8.97 1.18 2.20
C GLY A 941 -8.67 -0.24 2.65
N LEU A 942 -7.96 -1.06 1.85
CA LEU A 942 -7.45 -2.35 2.33
C LEU A 942 -6.35 -2.14 3.37
N ASN A 943 -5.49 -1.13 3.18
CA ASN A 943 -4.48 -0.72 4.15
C ASN A 943 -5.08 -0.07 5.41
N ASP A 944 -6.27 0.54 5.30
CA ASP A 944 -6.99 1.15 6.42
C ASP A 944 -7.89 0.16 7.19
N SER A 945 -8.06 -1.09 6.72
CA SER A 945 -9.01 -2.06 7.30
C SER A 945 -8.46 -3.47 7.53
N VAL A 946 -7.34 -3.85 6.90
CA VAL A 946 -6.70 -5.16 7.10
C VAL A 946 -5.26 -4.98 7.56
N PHE A 947 -4.94 -5.64 8.67
CA PHE A 947 -3.70 -5.50 9.42
C PHE A 947 -3.09 -6.90 9.65
N ASP A 948 -1.85 -7.07 9.24
CA ASP A 948 -1.20 -8.39 9.21
C ASP A 948 -0.96 -8.99 10.60
N VAL A 949 -1.30 -10.27 10.78
CA VAL A 949 -1.11 -11.00 12.05
C VAL A 949 0.34 -11.20 12.47
N ASP A 950 1.25 -11.35 11.51
CA ASP A 950 2.68 -11.57 11.77
C ASP A 950 3.46 -10.24 11.87
N ASN A 951 2.82 -9.09 11.62
CA ASN A 951 3.45 -7.79 11.79
C ASN A 951 3.41 -7.31 13.26
N TYR A 952 4.47 -7.63 14.00
CA TYR A 952 4.60 -7.30 15.42
C TYR A 952 4.62 -5.79 15.76
N THR A 953 4.80 -4.88 14.80
CA THR A 953 4.72 -3.43 15.07
C THR A 953 3.27 -2.94 15.23
N ILE A 954 2.29 -3.69 14.71
CA ILE A 954 0.88 -3.39 14.86
C ILE A 954 0.42 -3.88 16.24
N PRO A 955 -0.25 -3.05 17.07
CA PRO A 955 -0.82 -3.50 18.34
C PRO A 955 -1.77 -4.69 18.13
N GLU A 956 -1.65 -5.71 18.99
CA GLU A 956 -2.26 -7.01 18.76
C GLU A 956 -3.77 -6.92 18.46
N GLN A 957 -4.51 -6.06 19.16
CA GLN A 957 -5.95 -5.89 19.01
C GLN A 957 -6.41 -5.57 17.58
N PHE A 958 -5.59 -4.90 16.76
CA PHE A 958 -5.98 -4.51 15.39
C PHE A 958 -5.73 -5.61 14.35
N ARG A 959 -4.77 -6.53 14.60
CA ARG A 959 -4.37 -7.54 13.61
C ARG A 959 -5.50 -8.50 13.26
N ASN A 960 -5.87 -8.60 11.99
CA ASN A 960 -7.12 -9.22 11.54
C ASN A 960 -7.01 -9.98 10.20
N GLY A 961 -5.84 -10.03 9.56
CA GLY A 961 -5.68 -10.76 8.29
C GLY A 961 -4.24 -10.94 7.87
N PHE A 962 -4.05 -11.14 6.56
CA PHE A 962 -2.73 -11.26 5.92
C PHE A 962 -2.59 -10.21 4.81
N THR A 963 -1.45 -9.54 4.76
CA THR A 963 -1.17 -8.48 3.79
C THR A 963 0.03 -8.81 2.92
N PHE A 964 0.12 -8.12 1.77
CA PHE A 964 1.33 -8.06 0.96
C PHE A 964 1.43 -6.70 0.25
N LEU A 965 2.64 -6.16 0.13
CA LEU A 965 2.85 -4.82 -0.45
C LEU A 965 2.90 -4.87 -2.00
N THR A 966 3.77 -5.71 -2.56
CA THR A 966 4.08 -5.74 -3.99
C THR A 966 3.00 -6.47 -4.81
N ALA A 967 2.49 -5.83 -5.86
CA ALA A 967 1.51 -6.42 -6.79
C ALA A 967 2.15 -7.47 -7.74
N ASN A 968 2.66 -8.56 -7.19
CA ASN A 968 3.30 -9.66 -7.91
C ASN A 968 3.01 -11.03 -7.25
N GLU A 969 3.27 -12.10 -7.99
CA GLU A 969 3.02 -13.48 -7.57
C GLU A 969 3.81 -13.86 -6.30
N GLN A 970 5.05 -13.37 -6.15
CA GLN A 970 5.89 -13.61 -4.98
C GLN A 970 5.32 -12.96 -3.69
N GLY A 971 4.88 -11.69 -3.77
CA GLY A 971 4.28 -11.00 -2.64
C GLY A 971 2.99 -11.69 -2.19
N PHE A 972 2.15 -12.08 -3.14
CA PHE A 972 0.92 -12.83 -2.88
C PHE A 972 1.20 -14.21 -2.26
N ASN A 973 2.16 -14.96 -2.81
CA ASN A 973 2.59 -16.27 -2.28
C ASN A 973 2.97 -16.19 -0.80
N ASN A 974 3.80 -15.20 -0.44
CA ASN A 974 4.26 -15.00 0.94
C ASN A 974 3.10 -14.76 1.92
N ALA A 975 2.01 -14.10 1.50
CA ALA A 975 0.82 -13.91 2.33
C ALA A 975 -0.04 -15.19 2.40
N LEU A 976 -0.26 -15.84 1.27
CA LEU A 976 -1.07 -17.05 1.17
C LEU A 976 -0.46 -18.23 1.95
N GLU A 977 0.85 -18.39 1.91
CA GLU A 977 1.56 -19.47 2.59
C GLU A 977 1.56 -19.31 4.12
N ARG A 978 1.63 -18.07 4.63
CA ARG A 978 1.47 -17.79 6.06
C ARG A 978 0.04 -18.11 6.53
N ALA A 979 -0.97 -17.70 5.76
CA ALA A 979 -2.37 -18.05 6.03
C ALA A 979 -2.60 -19.58 6.04
N PHE A 980 -2.05 -20.30 5.05
CA PHE A 980 -2.13 -21.76 4.98
C PHE A 980 -1.37 -22.47 6.11
N SER A 981 -0.22 -21.93 6.51
CA SER A 981 0.54 -22.44 7.66
C SER A 981 -0.25 -22.29 8.95
N LEU A 982 -0.78 -21.10 9.24
CA LEU A 982 -1.57 -20.85 10.45
C LEU A 982 -2.80 -21.77 10.51
N TYR A 983 -3.58 -21.84 9.41
CA TYR A 983 -4.78 -22.67 9.30
C TYR A 983 -4.52 -24.16 9.58
N LYS A 984 -3.44 -24.71 9.01
CA LYS A 984 -3.11 -26.14 9.12
C LYS A 984 -2.46 -26.48 10.46
N ASN A 985 -1.59 -25.61 10.96
CA ASN A 985 -0.68 -25.92 12.07
C ASN A 985 -1.17 -25.45 13.44
N ASN A 986 -2.03 -24.41 13.52
CA ASN A 986 -2.54 -23.89 14.78
C ASN A 986 -4.04 -23.54 14.71
N SER A 987 -4.87 -24.58 14.83
CA SER A 987 -6.32 -24.49 14.77
C SER A 987 -6.95 -23.65 15.90
N GLU A 988 -6.27 -23.50 17.04
CA GLU A 988 -6.77 -22.71 18.17
C GLU A 988 -6.58 -21.22 17.90
N LEU A 989 -5.37 -20.80 17.53
CA LEU A 989 -5.08 -19.41 17.16
C LEU A 989 -5.89 -18.99 15.92
N TRP A 990 -6.18 -19.91 15.00
CA TRP A 990 -7.11 -19.66 13.90
C TRP A 990 -8.55 -19.40 14.37
N GLN A 991 -9.08 -20.22 15.30
CA GLN A 991 -10.42 -20.00 15.87
C GLN A 991 -10.50 -18.67 16.63
N GLN A 992 -9.48 -18.32 17.41
CA GLN A 992 -9.37 -17.03 18.10
C GLN A 992 -9.36 -15.86 17.09
N LEU A 993 -8.61 -15.99 15.98
CA LEU A 993 -8.61 -14.99 14.90
C LEU A 993 -9.99 -14.86 14.24
N VAL A 994 -10.67 -15.96 13.93
CA VAL A 994 -12.04 -15.95 13.36
C VAL A 994 -13.04 -15.25 14.29
N GLN A 995 -13.06 -15.63 15.57
CA GLN A 995 -13.90 -15.00 16.60
C GLN A 995 -13.60 -13.50 16.72
N LYS A 996 -12.32 -13.11 16.69
CA LYS A 996 -11.91 -11.71 16.76
C LYS A 996 -12.41 -10.89 15.58
N VAL A 997 -12.21 -11.35 14.35
CA VAL A 997 -12.59 -10.56 13.15
C VAL A 997 -14.10 -10.39 13.00
N MET A 998 -14.89 -11.37 13.46
CA MET A 998 -16.36 -11.27 13.47
C MET A 998 -16.89 -10.24 14.49
N ASN A 999 -16.09 -9.90 15.50
CA ASN A 999 -16.41 -8.92 16.55
C ASN A 999 -15.86 -7.50 16.26
N ILE A 1000 -15.21 -7.26 15.11
CA ILE A 1000 -14.79 -5.91 14.73
C ILE A 1000 -16.02 -5.12 14.26
N ASP A 1001 -16.19 -3.90 14.78
CA ASP A 1001 -17.20 -2.97 14.28
C ASP A 1001 -16.77 -2.42 12.91
N PHE A 1002 -17.50 -2.81 11.87
CA PHE A 1002 -17.44 -2.22 10.53
C PHE A 1002 -18.77 -1.52 10.18
N SER A 1003 -19.61 -1.18 11.16
CA SER A 1003 -20.88 -0.49 10.92
C SER A 1003 -20.70 0.92 10.37
N TRP A 1004 -21.77 1.46 9.80
CA TRP A 1004 -21.81 2.87 9.37
C TRP A 1004 -21.84 3.87 10.54
N ASP A 1005 -22.16 3.46 11.77
CA ASP A 1005 -22.35 4.40 12.89
C ASP A 1005 -21.04 5.13 13.25
N SER A 1006 -19.91 4.41 13.27
CA SER A 1006 -18.58 4.97 13.48
C SER A 1006 -18.18 5.98 12.37
N SER A 1007 -18.48 5.67 11.12
CA SER A 1007 -18.13 6.51 9.96
C SER A 1007 -19.09 7.71 9.78
N ALA A 1008 -20.36 7.54 10.15
CA ALA A 1008 -21.38 8.59 10.05
C ALA A 1008 -21.12 9.75 11.02
N ILE A 1009 -20.51 9.51 12.19
CA ILE A 1009 -20.04 10.55 13.11
C ILE A 1009 -19.09 11.52 12.39
N LEU A 1010 -18.13 11.00 11.62
CA LEU A 1010 -17.15 11.82 10.90
C LEU A 1010 -17.79 12.65 9.78
N TYR A 1011 -18.88 12.16 9.17
CA TYR A 1011 -19.68 12.94 8.22
C TYR A 1011 -20.53 14.01 8.94
N GLU A 1012 -21.20 13.69 10.04
CA GLU A 1012 -21.97 14.63 10.89
C GLU A 1012 -21.09 15.79 11.37
N GLU A 1013 -19.89 15.50 11.91
CA GLU A 1013 -18.93 16.52 12.34
C GLU A 1013 -18.53 17.48 11.21
N LEU A 1014 -18.31 16.97 9.99
CA LEU A 1014 -18.01 17.81 8.83
C LEU A 1014 -19.21 18.66 8.41
N TYR A 1015 -20.42 18.11 8.49
CA TYR A 1015 -21.67 18.81 8.18
C TYR A 1015 -21.92 19.95 9.16
N GLU A 1016 -21.97 19.67 10.47
CA GLU A 1016 -22.18 20.68 11.52
C GLU A 1016 -21.13 21.79 11.44
N LYS A 1017 -19.86 21.44 11.27
CA LYS A 1017 -18.73 22.39 11.15
C LYS A 1017 -18.82 23.26 9.90
N SER A 1018 -19.37 22.75 8.80
CA SER A 1018 -19.58 23.51 7.57
C SER A 1018 -20.82 24.42 7.66
N VAL A 1019 -21.90 23.93 8.27
CA VAL A 1019 -23.15 24.68 8.49
C VAL A 1019 -22.92 25.80 9.51
N ALA A 1020 -22.25 25.54 10.62
CA ALA A 1020 -21.90 26.54 11.65
C ALA A 1020 -21.06 27.68 11.07
N ARG A 1021 -20.07 27.38 10.21
CA ARG A 1021 -19.27 28.39 9.49
C ARG A 1021 -20.13 29.30 8.61
N ALA A 1022 -21.12 28.75 7.91
CA ALA A 1022 -22.03 29.55 7.08
C ALA A 1022 -23.02 30.37 7.90
N ARG A 1023 -23.57 29.82 8.99
CA ARG A 1023 -24.44 30.56 9.91
C ARG A 1023 -23.67 31.73 10.54
N ALA A 1024 -22.42 31.52 10.98
CA ALA A 1024 -21.54 32.59 11.47
C ALA A 1024 -21.23 33.66 10.40
N ALA A 1025 -20.94 33.26 9.16
CA ALA A 1025 -20.67 34.18 8.05
C ALA A 1025 -21.90 34.98 7.57
N ASN A 1026 -23.12 34.59 7.98
CA ASN A 1026 -24.35 35.35 7.73
C ASN A 1026 -24.73 36.29 8.91
N HIS A 1027 -23.96 36.27 10.01
CA HIS A 1027 -24.16 37.11 11.20
C HIS A 1027 -23.03 38.14 11.41
N ALA A 1028 -22.10 38.26 10.45
CA ALA A 1028 -20.96 39.18 10.44
C ALA A 1028 -20.97 40.05 9.17
#